data_AF-A0A1T4NTQ6-F1
#
_entry.id   AF-A0A1T4NTQ6-F1
#
_cell.length_a   1.000
_cell.length_b   1.000
_cell.length_c   1.000
_cell.angle_alpha   90.00
_cell.angle_beta   90.00
_cell.angle_gamma   90.00
#
_symmetry.space_group_name_H-M   'P 1'
#
loop_
_entity.id
_entity.type
_entity.pdbx_description
1 polymer ?
#
loop_
_entity_poly.entity_id
_entity_poly.type
_entity_poly.pdbx_seq_one_letter_code
_entity_poly.pdbx_strand_id
1 'polypeptide(L)'
;MKKDFRGFLSEQFSNGLPVFMDGAMGTMIQASGICDYDIPEDVSVEHPEIIKNIHKMYLKAGSNVLTANTFGALPLKLKNVRYSTEKYLSSSIKIMEEAISEIEAEGIARPHFKAWNTSQIGRLLEPMGDLTFDEAYETYKETAILAEKLGYDVALIETMADLHEVKAAVLAVQENTKLPIIASMTFQKNLRTLTGADVQTVVTYLESLHVDILGFNCGGSLEDGEKLASDFLRYSHTPVIVQVNAGIPVVKNGKTVFLVEPKEFSESQKKNRLNGACVLGGCCGTTPEHIKALVEKIEKTGSVKPKMPDDKDSTLICSYNRTVQIGGSAGPMIVGERINPTGKKKVKEALKAHDMNFVLEEAESQINAGSQILDVNVGLPGIDEAQTMVDAVKTIQGAFSTPLQIDSSEAPVIEKALRYYNGKALINSVNGRKDVMDKIFPLVKHYGGSVVALCIDENGIAPTAEGRANVARKIIAEAHKYGIPTRDIVIDTLTLTVSSQQKEALETCRAISLLKDEFGKDGLKFILGVSNISFGLPRRDIINSRFFAMALFSGLDACIINPLSQPMMETYCGYRALANFDENCLDYIQKYNGTTAPLYNVTQEQLSAINAGTPAKTAQEAKSPKNEYSQLPEDLNTDEKNLIDIIYKGFKDQSAPLTKKMLEEGAKAVSIIDRCIVPALDMVGKDFEKGQKFLPQLLLSADTVSYAFEVIKTFLKETGMAEESKGTIVIATVFGDIHDIGKNIVRAMLENYGFEVIDLGKNVPPETIIQTVIEHDIKLVGLSALMTTTVTNMEKTILLLRSALKEIGKSVKIMVGGAVLTADYATQIGADYYSKDAMQSVAIAKEVFNG
;
A
#
# COMPACT_ATOMS: atom_id res chain seq x y z
N MET A 1 38.81 5.50 -1.02
CA MET A 1 38.15 4.85 -2.18
C MET A 1 36.74 4.48 -1.76
N LYS A 2 35.72 4.85 -2.55
CA LYS A 2 34.32 4.44 -2.28
C LYS A 2 34.25 2.91 -2.35
N LYS A 3 33.74 2.24 -1.31
CA LYS A 3 33.64 0.77 -1.31
C LYS A 3 32.48 0.36 -2.23
N ASP A 4 32.71 -0.61 -3.11
CA ASP A 4 31.66 -1.14 -3.99
C ASP A 4 30.77 -2.13 -3.22
N PHE A 5 29.67 -1.61 -2.66
CA PHE A 5 28.75 -2.43 -1.89
C PHE A 5 28.00 -3.45 -2.76
N ARG A 6 27.61 -3.10 -4.00
CA ARG A 6 26.94 -4.06 -4.92
C ARG A 6 27.88 -5.21 -5.30
N GLY A 7 29.15 -4.90 -5.59
CA GLY A 7 30.19 -5.90 -5.82
C GLY A 7 30.34 -6.83 -4.60
N PHE A 8 30.40 -6.26 -3.39
CA PHE A 8 30.44 -7.04 -2.15
C PHE A 8 29.21 -7.94 -1.97
N LEU A 9 27.98 -7.44 -2.18
CA LEU A 9 26.77 -8.26 -2.10
C LEU A 9 26.82 -9.43 -3.09
N SER A 10 27.19 -9.16 -4.35
CA SER A 10 27.32 -10.18 -5.38
C SER A 10 28.33 -11.27 -4.99
N GLU A 11 29.48 -10.88 -4.44
CA GLU A 11 30.49 -11.81 -3.95
C GLU A 11 29.97 -12.66 -2.78
N GLN A 12 29.36 -12.03 -1.77
CA GLN A 12 28.83 -12.75 -0.60
C GLN A 12 27.75 -13.75 -1.02
N PHE A 13 26.74 -13.30 -1.77
CA PHE A 13 25.58 -14.12 -2.10
C PHE A 13 25.93 -15.26 -3.08
N SER A 14 26.84 -15.03 -4.03
CA SER A 14 27.32 -16.09 -4.93
C SER A 14 28.05 -17.22 -4.18
N ASN A 15 28.80 -16.86 -3.13
CA ASN A 15 29.47 -17.79 -2.22
C ASN A 15 28.54 -18.33 -1.11
N GLY A 16 27.27 -17.92 -1.10
CA GLY A 16 26.29 -18.29 -0.08
C GLY A 16 26.69 -17.82 1.32
N LEU A 17 27.38 -16.70 1.42
CA LEU A 17 27.74 -16.04 2.67
C LEU A 17 26.71 -14.95 3.02
N PRO A 18 26.39 -14.75 4.32
CA PRO A 18 25.48 -13.71 4.76
C PRO A 18 26.15 -12.34 4.83
N VAL A 19 25.34 -11.28 4.87
CA VAL A 19 25.76 -9.94 5.29
C VAL A 19 25.12 -9.61 6.63
N PHE A 20 25.90 -9.11 7.58
CA PHE A 20 25.41 -8.76 8.91
C PHE A 20 25.24 -7.24 9.05
N MET A 21 24.04 -6.81 9.43
CA MET A 21 23.78 -5.45 9.92
C MET A 21 24.13 -5.36 11.41
N ASP A 22 24.07 -4.16 11.98
CA ASP A 22 24.13 -3.94 13.42
C ASP A 22 22.75 -4.15 14.10
N GLY A 23 22.69 -3.77 15.38
CA GLY A 23 21.48 -3.80 16.20
C GLY A 23 20.93 -2.40 16.46
N ALA A 24 20.15 -2.24 17.53
CA ALA A 24 19.49 -0.97 17.82
C ALA A 24 20.44 0.16 18.25
N MET A 25 20.31 1.33 17.61
CA MET A 25 20.94 2.56 18.08
C MET A 25 20.15 3.19 19.25
N GLY A 26 18.84 3.38 19.09
CA GLY A 26 18.02 4.10 20.07
C GLY A 26 18.03 3.47 21.47
N THR A 27 17.81 2.16 21.58
CA THR A 27 17.83 1.49 22.90
C THR A 27 19.23 1.44 23.53
N MET A 28 20.30 1.47 22.72
CA MET A 28 21.67 1.56 23.23
C MET A 28 21.99 2.96 23.77
N ILE A 29 21.49 4.02 23.12
CA ILE A 29 21.56 5.39 23.64
C ILE A 29 20.83 5.46 25.00
N GLN A 30 19.62 4.91 25.11
CA GLN A 30 18.90 4.88 26.38
C GLN A 30 19.65 4.12 27.48
N ALA A 31 20.28 2.99 27.13
CA ALA A 31 21.05 2.20 28.08
C ALA A 31 22.32 2.93 28.58
N SER A 32 22.83 3.91 27.85
CA SER A 32 23.96 4.76 28.27
C SER A 32 23.61 5.68 29.45
N GLY A 33 22.31 5.90 29.72
CA GLY A 33 21.83 6.75 30.80
C GLY A 33 21.73 8.24 30.44
N ILE A 34 22.02 8.63 29.19
CA ILE A 34 21.74 10.00 28.72
C ILE A 34 20.24 10.19 28.54
N CYS A 35 19.75 11.30 29.09
CA CYS A 35 18.35 11.71 29.01
C CYS A 35 18.17 13.13 28.48
N ASP A 36 19.26 13.91 28.29
CA ASP A 36 19.20 15.29 27.80
C ASP A 36 19.41 15.32 26.28
N TYR A 37 18.37 14.91 25.55
CA TYR A 37 18.25 15.09 24.10
C TYR A 37 16.78 15.21 23.74
N ASP A 38 16.46 15.92 22.66
CA ASP A 38 15.09 16.01 22.16
C ASP A 38 14.80 14.85 21.20
N ILE A 39 15.80 14.49 20.38
CA ILE A 39 15.79 13.31 19.50
C ILE A 39 17.11 12.53 19.59
N PRO A 40 17.12 11.21 19.34
CA PRO A 40 18.34 10.39 19.46
C PRO A 40 19.52 10.90 18.63
N GLU A 41 19.27 11.57 17.51
CA GLU A 41 20.28 12.15 16.63
C GLU A 41 21.10 13.27 17.31
N ASP A 42 20.56 13.96 18.32
CA ASP A 42 21.28 15.00 19.08
C ASP A 42 22.53 14.44 19.75
N VAL A 43 22.49 13.18 20.15
CA VAL A 43 23.61 12.48 20.80
C VAL A 43 24.82 12.37 19.86
N SER A 44 24.62 12.31 18.54
CA SER A 44 25.73 12.36 17.58
C SER A 44 26.44 13.71 17.56
N VAL A 45 25.80 14.79 18.00
CA VAL A 45 26.38 16.14 18.04
C VAL A 45 26.93 16.47 19.41
N GLU A 46 26.18 16.15 20.46
CA GLU A 46 26.46 16.56 21.84
C GLU A 46 27.35 15.55 22.58
N HIS A 47 27.22 14.27 22.26
CA HIS A 47 27.91 13.16 22.92
C HIS A 47 28.49 12.13 21.92
N PRO A 48 29.30 12.58 20.95
CA PRO A 48 29.78 11.75 19.84
C PRO A 48 30.55 10.50 20.28
N GLU A 49 31.21 10.55 21.45
CA GLU A 49 31.93 9.43 22.04
C GLU A 49 31.04 8.23 22.37
N ILE A 50 29.78 8.46 22.74
CA ILE A 50 28.84 7.37 23.05
C ILE A 50 28.42 6.66 21.78
N ILE A 51 28.06 7.41 20.74
CA ILE A 51 27.71 6.85 19.44
C ILE A 51 28.91 6.09 18.84
N LYS A 52 30.12 6.66 18.96
CA LYS A 52 31.36 5.98 18.53
C LYS A 52 31.54 4.64 19.26
N ASN A 53 31.37 4.63 20.58
CA ASN A 53 31.51 3.42 21.38
C ASN A 53 30.46 2.36 20.99
N ILE A 54 29.21 2.75 20.76
CA ILE A 54 28.16 1.83 20.30
C ILE A 54 28.53 1.21 18.96
N HIS A 55 28.97 2.01 17.97
CA HIS A 55 29.45 1.48 16.69
C HIS A 55 30.63 0.52 16.88
N LYS A 56 31.62 0.86 17.72
CA LYS A 56 32.74 -0.04 18.04
C LYS A 56 32.26 -1.37 18.63
N MET A 57 31.23 -1.37 19.48
CA MET A 57 30.70 -2.61 20.04
C MET A 57 30.08 -3.50 18.96
N TYR A 58 29.27 -2.97 18.04
CA TYR A 58 28.73 -3.74 16.91
C TYR A 58 29.82 -4.18 15.92
N LEU A 59 30.81 -3.32 15.69
CA LEU A 59 32.03 -3.64 14.93
C LEU A 59 32.88 -4.75 15.59
N LYS A 60 32.81 -4.94 16.91
CA LYS A 60 33.43 -6.10 17.57
C LYS A 60 32.52 -7.33 17.55
N ALA A 61 31.21 -7.13 17.50
CA ALA A 61 30.23 -8.21 17.52
C ALA A 61 30.14 -9.01 16.22
N GLY A 62 30.20 -8.37 15.04
CA GLY A 62 30.08 -9.12 13.78
C GLY A 62 29.66 -8.34 12.54
N SER A 63 28.99 -7.19 12.72
CA SER A 63 28.41 -6.37 11.66
C SER A 63 29.37 -5.95 10.54
N ASN A 64 28.92 -6.15 9.30
CA ASN A 64 29.52 -5.63 8.07
C ASN A 64 29.00 -4.22 7.75
N VAL A 65 27.75 -3.93 8.08
CA VAL A 65 27.11 -2.66 7.78
C VAL A 65 26.73 -1.98 9.09
N LEU A 66 27.15 -0.74 9.27
CA LEU A 66 26.74 0.12 10.38
C LEU A 66 25.62 1.05 9.95
N THR A 67 24.63 1.19 10.81
CA THR A 67 23.48 2.05 10.63
C THR A 67 23.73 3.39 11.30
N ALA A 68 23.79 4.47 10.52
CA ALA A 68 24.01 5.79 11.08
C ALA A 68 22.86 6.23 12.00
N ASN A 69 23.20 7.00 13.04
CA ASN A 69 22.22 7.66 13.90
C ASN A 69 21.63 8.88 13.16
N THR A 70 20.77 8.61 12.17
CA THR A 70 20.12 9.60 11.29
C THR A 70 18.68 9.24 10.94
N PHE A 71 18.07 8.29 11.67
CA PHE A 71 16.75 7.70 11.38
C PHE A 71 15.64 8.74 11.13
N GLY A 72 15.59 9.78 11.98
CA GLY A 72 14.64 10.88 11.91
C GLY A 72 15.18 12.16 11.26
N ALA A 73 16.40 12.15 10.71
CA ALA A 73 17.11 13.33 10.21
C ALA A 73 16.62 13.78 8.82
N LEU A 74 15.31 14.04 8.69
CA LEU A 74 14.68 14.52 7.45
C LEU A 74 14.18 15.97 7.64
N PRO A 75 14.34 16.87 6.65
CA PRO A 75 13.93 18.27 6.76
C PRO A 75 12.52 18.50 7.32
N LEU A 76 11.53 17.71 6.88
CA LEU A 76 10.15 17.83 7.36
C LEU A 76 9.92 17.31 8.78
N LYS A 77 10.78 16.41 9.28
CA LYS A 77 10.76 15.91 10.68
C LYS A 77 11.47 16.85 11.64
N LEU A 78 12.48 17.57 11.17
CA LEU A 78 13.35 18.43 11.99
C LEU A 78 12.80 19.85 12.22
N LYS A 79 11.48 20.04 12.15
CA LYS A 79 10.88 21.32 12.57
C LYS A 79 10.97 21.43 14.10
N ASN A 80 11.52 22.53 14.61
CA ASN A 80 11.68 22.80 16.05
C ASN A 80 12.63 21.86 16.81
N VAL A 81 13.65 21.32 16.13
CA VAL A 81 14.74 20.55 16.77
C VAL A 81 16.04 21.36 16.82
N ARG A 82 17.04 20.86 17.54
CA ARG A 82 18.28 21.60 17.86
C ARG A 82 19.21 21.83 16.66
N TYR A 83 19.31 20.87 15.74
CA TYR A 83 20.28 20.92 14.63
C TYR A 83 19.65 20.63 13.26
N SER A 84 20.33 21.07 12.19
CA SER A 84 19.93 20.82 10.80
C SER A 84 20.24 19.38 10.34
N THR A 85 19.56 18.91 9.29
CA THR A 85 19.88 17.65 8.57
C THR A 85 21.37 17.50 8.26
N GLU A 86 22.00 18.53 7.68
CA GLU A 86 23.44 18.51 7.34
C GLU A 86 24.32 18.25 8.56
N LYS A 87 23.99 18.88 9.69
CA LYS A 87 24.75 18.72 10.94
C LYS A 87 24.64 17.30 11.49
N TYR A 88 23.44 16.70 11.49
CA TYR A 88 23.26 15.32 11.95
C TYR A 88 24.01 14.32 11.05
N LEU A 89 23.84 14.41 9.73
CA LEU A 89 24.50 13.50 8.79
C LEU A 89 26.03 13.65 8.84
N SER A 90 26.55 14.87 8.82
CA SER A 90 28.01 15.13 8.87
C SER A 90 28.66 14.69 10.19
N SER A 91 27.93 14.79 11.31
CA SER A 91 28.45 14.32 12.61
C SER A 91 28.41 12.79 12.68
N SER A 92 27.30 12.16 12.27
CA SER A 92 27.14 10.70 12.28
C SER A 92 28.14 9.99 11.35
N ILE A 93 28.38 10.49 10.13
CA ILE A 93 29.35 9.88 9.21
C ILE A 93 30.78 9.93 9.78
N LYS A 94 31.18 11.07 10.34
CA LYS A 94 32.51 11.25 10.94
C LYS A 94 32.73 10.28 12.11
N ILE A 95 31.72 10.10 12.95
CA ILE A 95 31.77 9.16 14.08
C ILE A 95 31.97 7.72 13.59
N MET A 96 31.25 7.31 12.54
CA MET A 96 31.41 5.97 11.96
C MET A 96 32.81 5.78 11.36
N GLU A 97 33.36 6.77 10.67
CA GLU A 97 34.73 6.71 10.12
C GLU A 97 35.78 6.56 11.22
N GLU A 98 35.66 7.31 12.32
CA GLU A 98 36.54 7.17 13.48
C GLU A 98 36.40 5.78 14.12
N ALA A 99 35.17 5.28 14.32
CA ALA A 99 34.92 3.96 14.87
C ALA A 99 35.55 2.84 14.01
N ILE A 100 35.37 2.91 12.69
CA ILE A 100 35.93 1.95 11.74
C ILE A 100 37.47 2.02 11.78
N SER A 101 38.04 3.22 11.71
CA SER A 101 39.51 3.40 11.74
C SER A 101 40.13 2.84 13.03
N GLU A 102 39.50 3.04 14.19
CA GLU A 102 40.00 2.49 15.46
C GLU A 102 39.92 0.95 15.48
N ILE A 103 38.83 0.37 14.97
CA ILE A 103 38.64 -1.09 14.93
C ILE A 103 39.58 -1.77 13.93
N GLU A 104 39.81 -1.17 12.77
CA GLU A 104 40.80 -1.65 11.79
C GLU A 104 42.22 -1.59 12.38
N ALA A 105 42.55 -0.54 13.15
CA ALA A 105 43.82 -0.44 13.88
C ALA A 105 43.96 -1.48 15.01
N GLU A 106 42.85 -1.93 15.60
CA GLU A 106 42.79 -3.06 16.56
C GLU A 106 42.93 -4.44 15.85
N GLY A 107 43.06 -4.49 14.52
CA GLY A 107 43.30 -5.71 13.74
C GLY A 107 42.04 -6.46 13.29
N ILE A 108 40.85 -5.88 13.47
CA ILE A 108 39.59 -6.48 13.04
C ILE A 108 39.33 -6.09 11.57
N ALA A 109 39.94 -6.84 10.66
CA ALA A 109 39.85 -6.60 9.22
C ALA A 109 38.67 -7.37 8.61
N ARG A 110 37.47 -6.77 8.64
CA ARG A 110 36.31 -7.23 7.87
C ARG A 110 35.73 -6.07 7.06
N PRO A 111 35.03 -6.31 5.95
CA PRO A 111 34.39 -5.22 5.21
C PRO A 111 33.39 -4.46 6.08
N HIS A 112 33.66 -3.19 6.33
CA HIS A 112 32.75 -2.25 7.00
C HIS A 112 32.17 -1.24 6.03
N PHE A 113 30.84 -1.12 6.00
CA PHE A 113 30.07 -0.18 5.19
C PHE A 113 29.25 0.75 6.08
N LYS A 114 29.08 2.00 5.64
CA LYS A 114 28.37 3.07 6.35
C LYS A 114 27.02 3.30 5.68
N ALA A 115 25.94 2.85 6.30
CA ALA A 115 24.58 3.06 5.79
C ALA A 115 24.05 4.42 6.24
N TRP A 116 23.60 5.22 5.28
CA TRP A 116 22.74 6.36 5.59
C TRP A 116 21.38 5.79 5.95
N ASN A 117 21.00 5.98 7.21
CA ASN A 117 19.73 5.51 7.72
C ASN A 117 18.67 6.60 7.58
N THR A 118 17.55 6.27 6.97
CA THR A 118 16.36 7.12 6.91
C THR A 118 15.10 6.30 7.07
N SER A 119 14.04 6.92 7.58
CA SER A 119 12.73 6.29 7.75
C SER A 119 11.58 7.14 7.18
N GLN A 120 10.35 6.77 7.51
CA GLN A 120 9.14 7.55 7.21
C GLN A 120 9.21 8.96 7.81
N ILE A 121 8.69 9.94 7.08
CA ILE A 121 8.50 11.35 7.49
C ILE A 121 7.51 11.45 8.66
N GLY A 122 6.61 10.47 8.80
CA GLY A 122 5.63 10.43 9.89
C GLY A 122 4.41 11.33 9.66
N ARG A 123 4.11 11.66 8.40
CA ARG A 123 2.84 12.26 7.94
C ARG A 123 2.24 11.35 6.88
N LEU A 124 0.91 11.25 6.84
CA LEU A 124 0.21 10.47 5.80
C LEU A 124 0.26 11.21 4.47
N LEU A 125 0.51 10.47 3.38
CA LEU A 125 0.47 11.03 2.02
C LEU A 125 -0.98 11.23 1.55
N GLU A 126 -1.17 12.17 0.63
CA GLU A 126 -2.42 12.32 -0.11
C GLU A 126 -2.85 11.00 -0.79
N PRO A 127 -4.17 10.70 -0.82
CA PRO A 127 -5.28 11.50 -0.29
C PRO A 127 -5.57 11.27 1.21
N MET A 128 -4.78 10.44 1.91
CA MET A 128 -5.03 10.07 3.31
C MET A 128 -4.56 11.13 4.31
N GLY A 129 -3.66 12.01 3.90
CA GLY A 129 -3.16 13.11 4.70
C GLY A 129 -2.80 14.31 3.82
N ASP A 130 -2.02 15.21 4.40
CA ASP A 130 -1.68 16.52 3.87
C ASP A 130 -0.29 16.58 3.22
N LEU A 131 0.46 15.47 3.22
CA LEU A 131 1.77 15.41 2.60
C LEU A 131 1.61 15.01 1.13
N THR A 132 2.03 15.89 0.21
CA THR A 132 2.04 15.53 -1.20
C THR A 132 3.19 14.56 -1.51
N PHE A 133 3.04 13.77 -2.57
CA PHE A 133 4.12 12.90 -3.06
C PHE A 133 5.40 13.69 -3.38
N ASP A 134 5.25 14.87 -3.97
CA ASP A 134 6.37 15.70 -4.40
C ASP A 134 7.12 16.31 -3.21
N GLU A 135 6.41 16.75 -2.15
CA GLU A 135 7.05 17.18 -0.91
C GLU A 135 7.81 16.04 -0.22
N ALA A 136 7.24 14.83 -0.20
CA ALA A 136 7.92 13.65 0.33
C ALA A 136 9.20 13.36 -0.48
N TYR A 137 9.09 13.33 -1.81
CA TYR A 137 10.21 13.12 -2.73
C TYR A 137 11.32 14.15 -2.53
N GLU A 138 11.01 15.45 -2.50
CA GLU A 138 12.03 16.51 -2.35
C GLU A 138 12.74 16.40 -0.98
N THR A 139 12.01 16.03 0.07
CA THR A 139 12.59 15.80 1.42
C THR A 139 13.62 14.69 1.42
N TYR A 140 13.32 13.56 0.76
CA TYR A 140 14.26 12.45 0.64
C TYR A 140 15.42 12.79 -0.31
N LYS A 141 15.15 13.50 -1.41
CA LYS A 141 16.15 13.88 -2.42
C LYS A 141 17.23 14.79 -1.85
N GLU A 142 16.86 15.84 -1.12
CA GLU A 142 17.81 16.74 -0.47
C GLU A 142 18.77 15.95 0.44
N THR A 143 18.20 15.05 1.25
CA THR A 143 18.96 14.26 2.21
C THR A 143 19.82 13.19 1.53
N ALA A 144 19.33 12.55 0.47
CA ALA A 144 20.06 11.52 -0.28
C ALA A 144 21.30 12.10 -1.01
N ILE A 145 21.15 13.25 -1.67
CA ILE A 145 22.27 13.95 -2.34
C ILE A 145 23.35 14.30 -1.31
N LEU A 146 22.94 14.81 -0.15
CA LEU A 146 23.84 15.13 0.94
C LEU A 146 24.54 13.88 1.49
N ALA A 147 23.81 12.78 1.69
CA ALA A 147 24.39 11.52 2.15
C ALA A 147 25.45 10.99 1.16
N GLU A 148 25.18 10.98 -0.14
CA GLU A 148 26.19 10.54 -1.11
C GLU A 148 27.42 11.46 -1.09
N LYS A 149 27.22 12.78 -1.01
CA LYS A 149 28.31 13.76 -0.94
C LYS A 149 29.20 13.58 0.30
N LEU A 150 28.60 13.23 1.44
CA LEU A 150 29.30 13.01 2.70
C LEU A 150 30.06 11.67 2.77
N GLY A 151 29.83 10.75 1.82
CA GLY A 151 30.61 9.50 1.73
C GLY A 151 29.95 8.28 2.37
N TYR A 152 28.62 8.28 2.51
CA TYR A 152 27.87 7.06 2.83
C TYR A 152 27.99 6.03 1.69
N ASP A 153 27.96 4.75 2.04
CA ASP A 153 28.19 3.65 1.10
C ASP A 153 26.88 3.04 0.56
N VAL A 154 25.78 3.15 1.31
CA VAL A 154 24.46 2.57 1.01
C VAL A 154 23.34 3.41 1.64
N ALA A 155 22.19 3.50 0.99
CA ALA A 155 20.96 4.07 1.54
C ALA A 155 20.12 2.94 2.18
N LEU A 156 19.86 3.06 3.48
CA LEU A 156 18.92 2.21 4.21
C LEU A 156 17.64 3.01 4.43
N ILE A 157 16.60 2.65 3.68
CA ILE A 157 15.24 3.20 3.80
C ILE A 157 14.45 2.20 4.64
N GLU A 158 14.40 2.40 5.96
CA GLU A 158 13.83 1.41 6.88
C GLU A 158 12.57 1.87 7.62
N THR A 159 11.83 0.89 8.17
CA THR A 159 10.60 1.12 8.94
C THR A 159 9.54 1.88 8.16
N MET A 160 9.46 1.65 6.85
CA MET A 160 8.42 2.25 6.02
C MET A 160 7.08 1.56 6.27
N ALA A 161 6.03 2.34 6.51
CA ALA A 161 4.68 1.82 6.78
C ALA A 161 3.70 2.03 5.62
N ASP A 162 4.08 2.87 4.65
CA ASP A 162 3.30 3.19 3.45
C ASP A 162 4.13 2.95 2.17
N LEU A 163 3.46 2.39 1.16
CA LEU A 163 4.06 2.04 -0.13
C LEU A 163 4.31 3.27 -1.01
N HIS A 164 3.48 4.31 -0.89
CA HIS A 164 3.67 5.51 -1.70
C HIS A 164 4.87 6.33 -1.20
N GLU A 165 5.03 6.41 0.12
CA GLU A 165 6.17 7.06 0.74
C GLU A 165 7.51 6.37 0.41
N VAL A 166 7.57 5.02 0.49
CA VAL A 166 8.79 4.30 0.10
C VAL A 166 9.10 4.48 -1.38
N LYS A 167 8.09 4.60 -2.25
CA LYS A 167 8.31 4.97 -3.65
C LYS A 167 8.95 6.35 -3.79
N ALA A 168 8.44 7.35 -3.07
CA ALA A 168 9.04 8.69 -3.07
C ALA A 168 10.51 8.65 -2.61
N ALA A 169 10.80 7.92 -1.54
CA ALA A 169 12.15 7.75 -1.02
C ALA A 169 13.09 7.01 -2.00
N VAL A 170 12.64 5.90 -2.57
CA VAL A 170 13.42 5.08 -3.52
C VAL A 170 13.71 5.88 -4.79
N LEU A 171 12.70 6.53 -5.39
CA LEU A 171 12.91 7.37 -6.58
C LEU A 171 13.85 8.54 -6.28
N ALA A 172 13.72 9.17 -5.12
CA ALA A 172 14.62 10.25 -4.72
C ALA A 172 16.09 9.79 -4.67
N VAL A 173 16.36 8.59 -4.15
CA VAL A 173 17.71 8.03 -4.12
C VAL A 173 18.19 7.62 -5.51
N GLN A 174 17.36 6.93 -6.30
CA GLN A 174 17.72 6.42 -7.64
C GLN A 174 17.98 7.53 -8.65
N GLU A 175 17.18 8.60 -8.62
CA GLU A 175 17.25 9.69 -9.60
C GLU A 175 18.41 10.66 -9.32
N ASN A 176 18.90 10.71 -8.07
CA ASN A 176 19.81 11.76 -7.64
C ASN A 176 21.15 11.24 -7.09
N THR A 177 21.30 9.92 -6.92
CA THR A 177 22.52 9.33 -6.35
C THR A 177 22.91 8.02 -7.05
N LYS A 178 24.09 7.49 -6.74
CA LYS A 178 24.51 6.13 -7.13
C LYS A 178 24.45 5.13 -5.99
N LEU A 179 23.89 5.53 -4.84
CA LEU A 179 23.84 4.67 -3.66
C LEU A 179 23.02 3.41 -3.95
N PRO A 180 23.50 2.23 -3.54
CA PRO A 180 22.66 1.06 -3.41
C PRO A 180 21.56 1.29 -2.39
N ILE A 181 20.42 0.63 -2.59
CA ILE A 181 19.22 0.81 -1.78
C ILE A 181 18.85 -0.49 -1.07
N ILE A 182 18.80 -0.43 0.25
CA ILE A 182 18.12 -1.41 1.08
C ILE A 182 16.79 -0.79 1.51
N ALA A 183 15.67 -1.41 1.14
CA ALA A 183 14.34 -0.96 1.55
C ALA A 183 13.70 -1.99 2.48
N SER A 184 13.28 -1.56 3.67
CA SER A 184 12.56 -2.42 4.60
C SER A 184 11.25 -1.78 5.08
N MET A 185 10.20 -2.61 5.07
CA MET A 185 8.87 -2.23 5.56
C MET A 185 8.70 -2.68 7.01
N THR A 186 7.71 -2.10 7.69
CA THR A 186 7.25 -2.59 9.00
C THR A 186 5.80 -3.06 8.95
N PHE A 187 5.48 -4.06 9.77
CA PHE A 187 4.21 -4.77 9.75
C PHE A 187 3.53 -4.75 11.11
N GLN A 188 2.21 -4.66 11.10
CA GLN A 188 1.37 -4.81 12.29
C GLN A 188 1.21 -6.30 12.67
N LYS A 189 0.56 -6.58 13.80
CA LYS A 189 0.30 -7.97 14.26
C LYS A 189 -0.50 -8.83 13.26
N ASN A 190 -1.29 -8.20 12.40
CA ASN A 190 -2.02 -8.88 11.33
C ASN A 190 -1.13 -9.18 10.10
N LEU A 191 0.18 -8.90 10.18
CA LEU A 191 1.17 -9.06 9.12
C LEU A 191 0.86 -8.24 7.86
N ARG A 192 0.19 -7.10 8.03
CA ARG A 192 -0.01 -6.09 6.99
C ARG A 192 0.67 -4.78 7.38
N THR A 193 0.99 -3.97 6.36
CA THR A 193 1.46 -2.59 6.57
C THR A 193 0.34 -1.70 7.09
N LEU A 194 0.65 -0.46 7.47
CA LEU A 194 -0.35 0.49 7.97
C LEU A 194 -1.46 0.76 6.94
N THR A 195 -1.11 0.82 5.65
CA THR A 195 -2.05 1.01 4.54
C THR A 195 -2.67 -0.29 4.01
N GLY A 196 -2.39 -1.41 4.67
CA GLY A 196 -3.10 -2.68 4.46
C GLY A 196 -2.43 -3.64 3.49
N ALA A 197 -1.22 -3.36 3.01
CA ALA A 197 -0.52 -4.27 2.10
C ALA A 197 -0.04 -5.53 2.79
N ASP A 198 -0.21 -6.67 2.15
CA ASP A 198 0.41 -7.93 2.56
C ASP A 198 1.84 -8.06 2.03
N VAL A 199 2.54 -9.10 2.49
CA VAL A 199 3.93 -9.37 2.12
C VAL A 199 4.11 -9.55 0.62
N GLN A 200 3.18 -10.24 -0.07
CA GLN A 200 3.28 -10.43 -1.53
C GLN A 200 3.21 -9.09 -2.27
N THR A 201 2.33 -8.19 -1.83
CA THR A 201 2.18 -6.85 -2.39
C THR A 201 3.43 -6.01 -2.15
N VAL A 202 3.97 -6.02 -0.93
CA VAL A 202 5.22 -5.32 -0.60
C VAL A 202 6.38 -5.81 -1.45
N VAL A 203 6.57 -7.12 -1.56
CA VAL A 203 7.64 -7.71 -2.38
C VAL A 203 7.46 -7.29 -3.84
N THR A 204 6.29 -7.52 -4.42
CA THR A 204 6.00 -7.16 -5.83
C THR A 204 6.30 -5.69 -6.12
N TYR A 205 5.95 -4.81 -5.18
CA TYR A 205 6.16 -3.38 -5.30
C TYR A 205 7.64 -2.98 -5.20
N LEU A 206 8.34 -3.41 -4.15
CA LEU A 206 9.75 -3.05 -3.95
C LEU A 206 10.65 -3.65 -5.03
N GLU A 207 10.37 -4.86 -5.50
CA GLU A 207 11.07 -5.46 -6.65
C GLU A 207 10.89 -4.64 -7.92
N SER A 208 9.67 -4.12 -8.15
CA SER A 208 9.39 -3.29 -9.32
C SER A 208 10.18 -1.99 -9.30
N LEU A 209 10.44 -1.45 -8.12
CA LEU A 209 11.29 -0.27 -7.94
C LEU A 209 12.79 -0.61 -8.02
N HIS A 210 13.17 -1.87 -8.26
CA HIS A 210 14.56 -2.29 -8.42
C HIS A 210 15.50 -1.89 -7.25
N VAL A 211 15.02 -2.05 -6.02
CA VAL A 211 15.89 -1.96 -4.83
C VAL A 211 16.90 -3.12 -4.82
N ASP A 212 18.08 -2.92 -4.24
CA ASP A 212 19.15 -3.92 -4.24
C ASP A 212 18.87 -5.05 -3.23
N ILE A 213 18.25 -4.70 -2.10
CA ILE A 213 17.81 -5.61 -1.04
C ILE A 213 16.44 -5.13 -0.55
N LEU A 214 15.51 -6.06 -0.34
CA LEU A 214 14.20 -5.76 0.24
C LEU A 214 13.94 -6.61 1.49
N GLY A 215 13.05 -6.18 2.36
CA GLY A 215 12.66 -6.99 3.50
C GLY A 215 11.86 -6.24 4.54
N PHE A 216 12.09 -6.58 5.80
CA PHE A 216 11.37 -5.99 6.91
C PHE A 216 12.24 -5.84 8.14
N ASN A 217 11.84 -4.88 8.96
CA ASN A 217 12.45 -4.62 10.25
C ASN A 217 11.38 -4.26 11.30
N CYS A 218 11.79 -4.32 12.57
CA CYS A 218 10.92 -4.07 13.72
C CYS A 218 9.75 -5.07 13.76
N GLY A 219 8.61 -4.66 14.33
CA GLY A 219 7.38 -5.45 14.37
C GLY A 219 7.22 -6.30 15.64
N GLY A 220 6.62 -7.47 15.46
CA GLY A 220 6.10 -8.34 16.52
C GLY A 220 7.12 -9.24 17.21
N SER A 221 6.68 -10.44 17.55
CA SER A 221 7.49 -11.48 18.19
C SER A 221 8.50 -12.11 17.21
N LEU A 222 9.41 -12.96 17.72
CA LEU A 222 10.29 -13.75 16.86
C LEU A 222 9.52 -14.68 15.92
N GLU A 223 8.39 -15.22 16.37
CA GLU A 223 7.52 -16.08 15.55
C GLU A 223 6.89 -15.30 14.38
N ASP A 224 6.41 -14.08 14.64
CA ASP A 224 5.93 -13.18 13.59
C ASP A 224 7.06 -12.89 12.59
N GLY A 225 8.28 -12.66 13.08
CA GLY A 225 9.47 -12.47 12.25
C GLY A 225 9.81 -13.68 11.38
N GLU A 226 9.74 -14.91 11.92
CA GLU A 226 9.97 -16.14 11.15
C GLU A 226 8.92 -16.32 10.05
N LYS A 227 7.65 -16.01 10.35
CA LYS A 227 6.55 -16.07 9.38
C LYS A 227 6.73 -15.03 8.27
N LEU A 228 7.03 -13.78 8.62
CA LEU A 228 7.34 -12.74 7.64
C LEU A 228 8.53 -13.15 6.76
N ALA A 229 9.63 -13.62 7.33
CA ALA A 229 10.79 -14.08 6.57
C ALA A 229 10.41 -15.19 5.58
N SER A 230 9.63 -16.18 6.01
CA SER A 230 9.12 -17.24 5.13
C SER A 230 8.29 -16.68 3.97
N ASP A 231 7.39 -15.73 4.23
CA ASP A 231 6.54 -15.14 3.20
C ASP A 231 7.35 -14.27 2.22
N PHE A 232 8.31 -13.47 2.71
CA PHE A 232 9.20 -12.69 1.84
C PHE A 232 10.02 -13.59 0.93
N LEU A 233 10.63 -14.66 1.48
CA LEU A 233 11.42 -15.63 0.73
C LEU A 233 10.59 -16.46 -0.26
N ARG A 234 9.28 -16.57 -0.05
CA ARG A 234 8.37 -17.25 -0.98
C ARG A 234 8.16 -16.42 -2.25
N TYR A 235 8.14 -15.10 -2.15
CA TYR A 235 7.75 -14.22 -3.27
C TYR A 235 8.93 -13.47 -3.90
N SER A 236 10.05 -13.31 -3.20
CA SER A 236 11.14 -12.41 -3.62
C SER A 236 12.18 -13.08 -4.51
N HIS A 237 12.40 -12.50 -5.69
CA HIS A 237 13.55 -12.70 -6.57
C HIS A 237 14.74 -11.79 -6.21
N THR A 238 14.57 -10.93 -5.21
CA THR A 238 15.56 -9.99 -4.68
C THR A 238 16.06 -10.49 -3.32
N PRO A 239 17.36 -10.31 -2.96
CA PRO A 239 17.86 -10.73 -1.66
C PRO A 239 17.06 -10.14 -0.49
N VAL A 240 16.77 -10.98 0.50
CA VAL A 240 15.90 -10.62 1.64
C VAL A 240 16.72 -10.23 2.87
N ILE A 241 16.39 -9.07 3.46
CA ILE A 241 16.85 -8.61 4.78
C ILE A 241 15.85 -8.94 5.90
N VAL A 242 16.35 -9.37 7.05
CA VAL A 242 15.55 -9.65 8.25
C VAL A 242 16.18 -8.98 9.49
N GLN A 243 15.51 -7.95 10.03
CA GLN A 243 15.93 -7.20 11.21
C GLN A 243 14.83 -7.15 12.28
N VAL A 244 14.65 -8.25 13.01
CA VAL A 244 13.59 -8.36 14.04
C VAL A 244 13.98 -7.69 15.35
N ASN A 245 12.98 -7.33 16.16
CA ASN A 245 13.18 -6.88 17.54
C ASN A 245 13.68 -8.02 18.44
N ALA A 246 14.26 -7.69 19.59
CA ALA A 246 14.51 -8.62 20.68
C ALA A 246 13.20 -8.95 21.45
N GLY A 247 12.16 -9.30 20.69
CA GLY A 247 10.80 -9.51 21.19
C GLY A 247 10.00 -8.23 21.34
N ILE A 248 8.80 -8.38 21.90
CA ILE A 248 7.89 -7.27 22.17
C ILE A 248 8.39 -6.53 23.43
N PRO A 249 8.43 -5.18 23.41
CA PRO A 249 8.81 -4.41 24.59
C PRO A 249 7.86 -4.70 25.76
N VAL A 250 8.41 -4.91 26.94
CA VAL A 250 7.65 -4.97 28.20
C VAL A 250 8.19 -3.92 29.16
N VAL A 251 7.36 -3.42 30.05
CA VAL A 251 7.82 -2.50 31.09
C VAL A 251 8.09 -3.28 32.37
N LYS A 252 9.32 -3.21 32.87
CA LYS A 252 9.71 -3.71 34.19
C LYS A 252 10.31 -2.57 35.00
N ASN A 253 9.75 -2.30 36.18
CA ASN A 253 10.19 -1.23 37.08
C ASN A 253 10.27 0.16 36.41
N GLY A 254 9.28 0.53 35.61
CA GLY A 254 9.22 1.82 34.90
C GLY A 254 10.21 1.96 33.73
N LYS A 255 10.89 0.88 33.33
CA LYS A 255 11.79 0.85 32.16
C LYS A 255 11.28 -0.11 31.11
N THR A 256 11.35 0.30 29.85
CA THR A 256 11.10 -0.58 28.71
C THR A 256 12.26 -1.57 28.55
N VAL A 257 11.97 -2.87 28.60
CA VAL A 257 12.92 -3.97 28.52
C VAL A 257 12.45 -4.95 27.44
N PHE A 258 13.42 -5.52 26.73
CA PHE A 258 13.22 -6.57 25.74
C PHE A 258 13.67 -7.89 26.37
N LEU A 259 12.82 -8.92 26.30
CA LEU A 259 13.02 -10.16 27.06
C LEU A 259 13.71 -11.28 26.27
N VAL A 260 13.80 -11.15 24.95
CA VAL A 260 14.48 -12.17 24.13
C VAL A 260 15.96 -12.09 24.42
N GLU A 261 16.55 -13.23 24.74
CA GLU A 261 17.98 -13.35 25.01
C GLU A 261 18.78 -13.61 23.72
N PRO A 262 20.10 -13.31 23.68
CA PRO A 262 20.96 -13.51 22.51
C PRO A 262 20.89 -14.91 21.89
N LYS A 263 20.76 -15.94 22.73
CA LYS A 263 20.65 -17.32 22.28
C LYS A 263 19.35 -17.57 21.52
N GLU A 264 18.22 -17.12 22.07
CA GLU A 264 16.91 -17.31 21.42
C GLU A 264 16.83 -16.55 20.09
N PHE A 265 17.30 -15.30 20.08
CA PHE A 265 17.40 -14.48 18.89
C PHE A 265 18.21 -15.14 17.77
N SER A 266 19.40 -15.67 18.10
CA SER A 266 20.28 -16.30 17.12
C SER A 266 19.75 -17.64 16.59
N GLU A 267 18.99 -18.41 17.39
CA GLU A 267 18.30 -19.62 16.88
C GLU A 267 17.20 -19.28 15.87
N SER A 268 16.41 -18.24 16.16
CA SER A 268 15.37 -17.78 15.23
C SER A 268 15.97 -17.31 13.90
N GLN A 269 17.00 -16.46 13.98
CA GLN A 269 17.69 -15.98 12.78
C GLN A 269 18.41 -17.08 11.98
N LYS A 270 18.86 -18.15 12.65
CA LYS A 270 19.38 -19.35 11.96
C LYS A 270 18.31 -20.00 11.08
N LYS A 271 17.05 -20.08 11.53
CA LYS A 271 15.97 -20.61 10.70
C LYS A 271 15.75 -19.73 9.47
N ASN A 272 15.69 -18.41 9.66
CA ASN A 272 15.55 -17.45 8.57
C ASN A 272 16.69 -17.60 7.54
N ARG A 273 17.92 -17.76 8.03
CA ARG A 273 19.10 -18.01 7.19
C ARG A 273 18.95 -19.29 6.37
N LEU A 274 18.59 -20.40 7.01
CA LEU A 274 18.41 -21.70 6.35
C LEU A 274 17.30 -21.67 5.30
N ASN A 275 16.29 -20.82 5.48
CA ASN A 275 15.23 -20.60 4.50
C ASN A 275 15.67 -19.74 3.30
N GLY A 276 16.79 -19.03 3.39
CA GLY A 276 17.36 -18.25 2.28
C GLY A 276 17.59 -16.77 2.57
N ALA A 277 17.32 -16.27 3.79
CA ALA A 277 17.63 -14.88 4.13
C ALA A 277 19.12 -14.58 3.95
N CYS A 278 19.43 -13.42 3.37
CA CYS A 278 20.77 -13.07 2.90
C CYS A 278 21.42 -12.00 3.77
N VAL A 279 20.60 -11.09 4.30
CA VAL A 279 21.04 -10.01 5.17
C VAL A 279 20.34 -10.15 6.52
N LEU A 280 21.09 -10.16 7.61
CA LEU A 280 20.57 -10.41 8.95
C LEU A 280 21.06 -9.34 9.92
N GLY A 281 20.17 -8.87 10.79
CA GLY A 281 20.52 -7.90 11.82
C GLY A 281 19.48 -7.85 12.91
N GLY A 282 19.54 -6.79 13.72
CA GLY A 282 18.60 -6.55 14.79
C GLY A 282 17.97 -5.17 14.71
N CYS A 283 16.76 -5.05 15.27
CA CYS A 283 16.08 -3.77 15.50
C CYS A 283 15.96 -3.52 17.01
N CYS A 284 14.83 -3.03 17.52
CA CYS A 284 14.68 -2.57 18.90
C CYS A 284 15.02 -3.66 19.92
N GLY A 285 15.81 -3.29 20.93
CA GLY A 285 16.23 -4.19 22.01
C GLY A 285 17.44 -5.09 21.69
N THR A 286 17.89 -5.13 20.44
CA THR A 286 19.04 -5.97 20.06
C THR A 286 20.37 -5.30 20.43
N THR A 287 21.15 -5.99 21.26
CA THR A 287 22.44 -5.50 21.79
C THR A 287 23.63 -6.11 21.03
N PRO A 288 24.87 -5.65 21.26
CA PRO A 288 26.07 -6.28 20.72
C PRO A 288 26.21 -7.77 21.05
N GLU A 289 25.71 -8.22 22.20
CA GLU A 289 25.65 -9.64 22.56
C GLU A 289 24.73 -10.44 21.64
N HIS A 290 23.58 -9.86 21.25
CA HIS A 290 22.66 -10.47 20.29
C HIS A 290 23.30 -10.61 18.92
N ILE A 291 23.95 -9.55 18.43
CA ILE A 291 24.63 -9.55 17.14
C ILE A 291 25.81 -10.53 17.14
N LYS A 292 26.58 -10.60 18.22
CA LYS A 292 27.67 -11.57 18.36
C LYS A 292 27.16 -13.00 18.32
N ALA A 293 26.11 -13.31 19.10
CA ALA A 293 25.48 -14.62 19.09
C ALA A 293 24.93 -14.99 17.70
N LEU A 294 24.31 -14.02 17.00
CA LEU A 294 23.87 -14.17 15.62
C LEU A 294 25.03 -14.57 14.70
N VAL A 295 26.09 -13.77 14.64
CA VAL A 295 27.22 -13.99 13.73
C VAL A 295 27.89 -15.34 14.00
N GLU A 296 28.24 -15.64 15.25
CA GLU A 296 28.85 -16.91 15.62
C GLU A 296 27.98 -18.12 15.25
N LYS A 297 26.65 -17.98 15.36
CA LYS A 297 25.69 -19.05 15.04
C LYS A 297 25.58 -19.28 13.54
N ILE A 298 25.51 -18.21 12.75
CA ILE A 298 25.35 -18.29 11.30
C ILE A 298 26.65 -18.74 10.63
N GLU A 299 27.82 -18.26 11.06
CA GLU A 299 29.11 -18.72 10.54
C GLU A 299 29.30 -20.24 10.72
N LYS A 300 28.83 -20.79 11.85
CA LYS A 300 28.81 -22.25 12.10
C LYS A 300 27.78 -23.01 11.25
N THR A 301 26.81 -22.33 10.67
CA THR A 301 25.77 -22.95 9.82
C THR A 301 26.29 -23.22 8.40
N GLY A 302 27.34 -22.52 7.98
CA GLY A 302 27.98 -22.69 6.67
C GLY A 302 27.31 -21.91 5.54
N SER A 303 27.70 -22.23 4.30
CA SER A 303 27.20 -21.54 3.10
C SER A 303 25.77 -21.94 2.77
N VAL A 304 24.88 -20.96 2.60
CA VAL A 304 23.50 -21.13 2.15
C VAL A 304 23.23 -20.15 1.02
N LYS A 305 22.99 -20.66 -0.19
CA LYS A 305 22.70 -19.77 -1.33
C LYS A 305 21.31 -19.15 -1.20
N PRO A 306 21.10 -17.91 -1.67
CA PRO A 306 19.78 -17.33 -1.80
C PRO A 306 18.87 -18.28 -2.59
N LYS A 307 17.63 -18.44 -2.14
CA LYS A 307 16.61 -19.22 -2.85
C LYS A 307 15.61 -18.24 -3.47
N MET A 308 15.55 -18.20 -4.79
CA MET A 308 14.57 -17.40 -5.52
C MET A 308 13.40 -18.29 -5.97
N PRO A 309 12.17 -17.75 -6.06
CA PRO A 309 11.02 -18.47 -6.60
C PRO A 309 11.15 -18.75 -8.10
N ASP A 310 10.28 -19.62 -8.61
CA ASP A 310 10.20 -19.99 -10.02
C ASP A 310 9.47 -18.89 -10.82
N ASP A 311 10.00 -18.55 -11.99
CA ASP A 311 9.48 -17.50 -12.87
C ASP A 311 8.14 -17.86 -13.54
N LYS A 312 7.75 -19.15 -13.61
CA LYS A 312 6.59 -19.59 -14.41
C LYS A 312 5.25 -18.92 -14.03
N ASP A 313 5.07 -18.58 -12.76
CA ASP A 313 3.83 -18.02 -12.18
C ASP A 313 4.05 -16.66 -11.51
N SER A 314 5.01 -15.88 -12.03
CA SER A 314 5.53 -14.68 -11.37
C SER A 314 5.13 -13.35 -12.02
N THR A 315 4.25 -13.36 -13.04
CA THR A 315 3.69 -12.12 -13.61
C THR A 315 2.68 -11.52 -12.64
N LEU A 316 3.16 -10.60 -11.83
CA LEU A 316 2.39 -9.91 -10.80
C LEU A 316 2.31 -8.41 -11.12
N ILE A 317 1.13 -7.84 -10.94
CA ILE A 317 0.91 -6.39 -10.87
C ILE A 317 0.21 -6.06 -9.55
N CYS A 318 0.33 -4.84 -9.05
CA CYS A 318 -0.28 -4.49 -7.78
C CYS A 318 -0.76 -3.04 -7.72
N SER A 319 -1.69 -2.80 -6.80
CA SER A 319 -2.02 -1.49 -6.24
C SER A 319 -1.33 -1.35 -4.88
N TYR A 320 -1.72 -0.35 -4.10
CA TYR A 320 -1.15 -0.06 -2.79
C TYR A 320 -1.42 -1.15 -1.74
N ASN A 321 -2.36 -2.08 -1.93
CA ASN A 321 -2.59 -3.16 -0.96
C ASN A 321 -3.01 -4.50 -1.55
N ARG A 322 -3.14 -4.60 -2.87
CA ARG A 322 -3.62 -5.80 -3.56
C ARG A 322 -2.71 -6.15 -4.72
N THR A 323 -2.33 -7.42 -4.78
CA THR A 323 -1.61 -8.00 -5.91
C THR A 323 -2.57 -8.84 -6.76
N VAL A 324 -2.39 -8.77 -8.08
CA VAL A 324 -3.06 -9.62 -9.08
C VAL A 324 -2.00 -10.38 -9.84
N GLN A 325 -2.12 -11.72 -9.81
CA GLN A 325 -1.32 -12.61 -10.63
C GLN A 325 -1.99 -12.81 -11.99
N ILE A 326 -1.24 -12.65 -13.08
CA ILE A 326 -1.73 -12.85 -14.45
C ILE A 326 -1.37 -14.26 -14.91
N GLY A 327 -2.39 -15.09 -15.17
CA GLY A 327 -2.21 -16.46 -15.64
C GLY A 327 -1.67 -17.43 -14.59
N GLY A 328 -1.13 -18.56 -15.04
CA GLY A 328 -0.61 -19.59 -14.15
C GLY A 328 -1.71 -20.26 -13.33
N SER A 329 -1.47 -20.52 -12.06
CA SER A 329 -2.46 -21.07 -11.11
C SER A 329 -3.70 -20.18 -10.93
N ALA A 330 -3.58 -18.86 -11.14
CA ALA A 330 -4.70 -17.92 -11.00
C ALA A 330 -5.65 -17.93 -12.22
N GLY A 331 -5.20 -18.49 -13.35
CA GLY A 331 -5.94 -18.49 -14.61
C GLY A 331 -6.04 -17.11 -15.28
N PRO A 332 -6.90 -16.96 -16.30
CA PRO A 332 -7.06 -15.70 -17.02
C PRO A 332 -7.65 -14.60 -16.12
N MET A 333 -7.17 -13.37 -16.28
CA MET A 333 -7.65 -12.17 -15.58
C MET A 333 -8.47 -11.25 -16.50
N ILE A 334 -9.47 -10.56 -15.96
CA ILE A 334 -10.24 -9.55 -16.66
C ILE A 334 -9.60 -8.18 -16.45
N VAL A 335 -9.35 -7.50 -17.57
CA VAL A 335 -8.98 -6.09 -17.65
C VAL A 335 -10.19 -5.31 -18.20
N GLY A 336 -10.77 -4.44 -17.39
CA GLY A 336 -11.98 -3.71 -17.76
C GLY A 336 -11.69 -2.57 -18.72
N GLU A 337 -12.29 -2.58 -19.92
CA GLU A 337 -12.00 -1.65 -21.03
C GLU A 337 -12.80 -0.32 -21.01
N ARG A 338 -13.64 -0.07 -20.00
CA ARG A 338 -14.69 0.96 -20.13
C ARG A 338 -14.19 2.39 -19.95
N ILE A 339 -13.13 2.63 -19.18
CA ILE A 339 -12.49 3.94 -18.99
C ILE A 339 -11.60 4.23 -20.21
N ASN A 340 -12.25 4.46 -21.35
CA ASN A 340 -11.60 4.74 -22.62
C ASN A 340 -12.54 5.60 -23.48
N PRO A 341 -12.14 6.82 -23.90
CA PRO A 341 -12.99 7.73 -24.67
C PRO A 341 -13.28 7.25 -26.09
N THR A 342 -12.52 6.29 -26.64
CA THR A 342 -12.63 5.85 -28.03
C THR A 342 -14.04 5.30 -28.32
N GLY A 343 -14.76 5.97 -29.22
CA GLY A 343 -16.14 5.60 -29.58
C GLY A 343 -17.21 5.82 -28.50
N LYS A 344 -16.87 6.35 -27.31
CA LYS A 344 -17.79 6.49 -26.17
C LYS A 344 -18.09 7.96 -25.85
N LYS A 345 -19.24 8.46 -26.33
CA LYS A 345 -19.63 9.88 -26.20
C LYS A 345 -19.64 10.38 -24.74
N LYS A 346 -20.23 9.62 -23.82
CA LYS A 346 -20.32 10.00 -22.39
C LYS A 346 -18.95 10.15 -21.73
N VAL A 347 -18.05 9.18 -21.94
CA VAL A 347 -16.67 9.24 -21.41
C VAL A 347 -15.93 10.47 -21.96
N LYS A 348 -16.09 10.78 -23.27
CA LYS A 348 -15.50 11.99 -23.87
C LYS A 348 -16.02 13.28 -23.23
N GLU A 349 -17.31 13.35 -22.95
CA GLU A 349 -17.92 14.53 -22.32
C GLU A 349 -17.44 14.68 -20.87
N ALA A 350 -17.38 13.59 -20.11
CA ALA A 350 -16.87 13.57 -18.75
C ALA A 350 -15.41 14.01 -18.66
N LEU A 351 -14.51 13.44 -19.48
CA LEU A 351 -13.09 13.81 -19.47
C LEU A 351 -12.86 15.27 -19.86
N LYS A 352 -13.64 15.82 -20.81
CA LYS A 352 -13.57 17.25 -21.17
C LYS A 352 -14.07 18.16 -20.06
N ALA A 353 -15.04 17.71 -19.28
CA ALA A 353 -15.59 18.44 -18.14
C ALA A 353 -14.76 18.26 -16.86
N HIS A 354 -13.66 17.49 -16.90
CA HIS A 354 -12.90 17.06 -15.72
C HIS A 354 -13.77 16.37 -14.66
N ASP A 355 -14.79 15.62 -15.09
CA ASP A 355 -15.70 14.88 -14.22
C ASP A 355 -15.05 13.57 -13.76
N MET A 356 -14.29 13.64 -12.67
CA MET A 356 -13.64 12.48 -12.05
C MET A 356 -14.63 11.54 -11.35
N ASN A 357 -15.83 12.00 -11.02
CA ASN A 357 -16.88 11.15 -10.46
C ASN A 357 -17.39 10.15 -11.48
N PHE A 358 -17.58 10.58 -12.72
CA PHE A 358 -17.92 9.65 -13.81
C PHE A 358 -16.84 8.57 -14.01
N VAL A 359 -15.55 8.92 -13.84
CA VAL A 359 -14.45 7.96 -13.91
C VAL A 359 -14.53 6.95 -12.76
N LEU A 360 -14.84 7.39 -11.54
CA LEU A 360 -15.07 6.52 -10.38
C LEU A 360 -16.26 5.58 -10.58
N GLU A 361 -17.39 6.07 -11.10
CA GLU A 361 -18.58 5.26 -11.38
C GLU A 361 -18.29 4.18 -12.43
N GLU A 362 -17.56 4.53 -13.50
CA GLU A 362 -17.15 3.55 -14.50
C GLU A 362 -16.14 2.55 -13.94
N ALA A 363 -15.22 2.96 -13.06
CA ALA A 363 -14.33 2.04 -12.35
C ALA A 363 -15.13 1.07 -11.45
N GLU A 364 -16.04 1.60 -10.63
CA GLU A 364 -16.86 0.82 -9.71
C GLU A 364 -17.71 -0.21 -10.44
N SER A 365 -18.40 0.21 -11.50
CA SER A 365 -19.28 -0.66 -12.29
C SER A 365 -18.52 -1.87 -12.85
N GLN A 366 -17.27 -1.68 -13.25
CA GLN A 366 -16.43 -2.74 -13.79
C GLN A 366 -15.90 -3.67 -12.70
N ILE A 367 -15.48 -3.12 -11.56
CA ILE A 367 -15.05 -3.90 -10.39
C ILE A 367 -16.21 -4.80 -9.90
N ASN A 368 -17.41 -4.23 -9.75
CA ASN A 368 -18.61 -4.96 -9.35
C ASN A 368 -19.02 -6.02 -10.38
N ALA A 369 -18.71 -5.81 -11.65
CA ALA A 369 -18.93 -6.78 -12.72
C ALA A 369 -17.84 -7.89 -12.78
N GLY A 370 -16.82 -7.83 -11.93
CA GLY A 370 -15.78 -8.85 -11.78
C GLY A 370 -14.42 -8.51 -12.39
N SER A 371 -14.17 -7.25 -12.75
CA SER A 371 -12.87 -6.82 -13.25
C SER A 371 -11.80 -6.89 -12.16
N GLN A 372 -10.68 -7.58 -12.43
CA GLN A 372 -9.55 -7.63 -11.50
C GLN A 372 -8.48 -6.56 -11.78
N ILE A 373 -8.47 -6.01 -12.99
CA ILE A 373 -7.58 -4.94 -13.45
C ILE A 373 -8.45 -3.92 -14.18
N LEU A 374 -8.12 -2.63 -14.12
CA LEU A 374 -8.82 -1.59 -14.89
C LEU A 374 -7.89 -0.98 -15.94
N ASP A 375 -8.31 -0.99 -17.21
CA ASP A 375 -7.67 -0.23 -18.27
C ASP A 375 -8.08 1.24 -18.16
N VAL A 376 -7.10 2.14 -18.09
CA VAL A 376 -7.30 3.57 -17.95
C VAL A 376 -6.66 4.27 -19.14
N ASN A 377 -7.50 4.66 -20.09
CA ASN A 377 -7.13 5.45 -21.26
C ASN A 377 -7.90 6.77 -21.22
N VAL A 378 -7.17 7.89 -21.25
CA VAL A 378 -7.76 9.24 -21.29
C VAL A 378 -7.44 9.98 -22.59
N GLY A 379 -6.90 9.29 -23.60
CA GLY A 379 -6.45 9.86 -24.86
C GLY A 379 -7.59 10.53 -25.64
N LEU A 380 -7.63 11.86 -25.59
CA LEU A 380 -8.68 12.66 -26.22
C LEU A 380 -8.10 13.97 -26.80
N PRO A 381 -8.39 14.30 -28.07
CA PRO A 381 -7.96 15.59 -28.60
C PRO A 381 -8.59 16.77 -27.85
N GLY A 382 -7.75 17.75 -27.50
CA GLY A 382 -8.16 19.01 -26.88
C GLY A 382 -8.13 19.03 -25.35
N ILE A 383 -7.53 18.03 -24.69
CA ILE A 383 -7.24 18.05 -23.25
C ILE A 383 -5.74 17.90 -23.01
N ASP A 384 -5.29 18.25 -21.80
CA ASP A 384 -3.98 17.83 -21.31
C ASP A 384 -4.07 16.37 -20.88
N GLU A 385 -3.65 15.46 -21.77
CA GLU A 385 -3.70 14.02 -21.53
C GLU A 385 -2.85 13.62 -20.33
N ALA A 386 -1.68 14.24 -20.15
CA ALA A 386 -0.76 13.90 -19.07
C ALA A 386 -1.33 14.29 -17.72
N GLN A 387 -1.90 15.50 -17.59
CA GLN A 387 -2.55 15.90 -16.35
C GLN A 387 -3.83 15.10 -16.08
N THR A 388 -4.69 14.93 -17.10
CA THR A 388 -5.93 14.15 -16.95
C THR A 388 -5.65 12.69 -16.54
N MET A 389 -4.56 12.10 -17.05
CA MET A 389 -4.15 10.74 -16.66
C MET A 389 -3.75 10.68 -15.19
N VAL A 390 -2.97 11.67 -14.71
CA VAL A 390 -2.61 11.76 -13.29
C VAL A 390 -3.85 11.92 -12.41
N ASP A 391 -4.78 12.79 -12.80
CA ASP A 391 -6.02 13.02 -12.06
C ASP A 391 -6.85 11.73 -12.00
N ALA A 392 -7.01 11.01 -13.12
CA ALA A 392 -7.71 9.73 -13.16
C ALA A 392 -7.02 8.66 -12.28
N VAL A 393 -5.69 8.53 -12.37
CA VAL A 393 -4.91 7.59 -11.55
C VAL A 393 -5.06 7.89 -10.06
N LYS A 394 -4.86 9.14 -9.64
CA LYS A 394 -5.00 9.58 -8.23
C LYS A 394 -6.41 9.33 -7.71
N THR A 395 -7.42 9.64 -8.53
CA THR A 395 -8.83 9.45 -8.18
C THR A 395 -9.15 7.97 -7.99
N ILE A 396 -8.84 7.12 -8.97
CA ILE A 396 -9.16 5.68 -8.91
C ILE A 396 -8.41 5.00 -7.77
N GLN A 397 -7.10 5.24 -7.62
CA GLN A 397 -6.31 4.60 -6.56
C GLN A 397 -6.68 5.07 -5.15
N GLY A 398 -7.26 6.27 -5.02
CA GLY A 398 -7.77 6.78 -3.75
C GLY A 398 -9.00 6.03 -3.26
N ALA A 399 -9.87 5.60 -4.19
CA ALA A 399 -11.12 4.91 -3.86
C ALA A 399 -11.00 3.38 -3.92
N PHE A 400 -10.24 2.84 -4.87
CA PHE A 400 -10.20 1.40 -5.17
C PHE A 400 -8.79 0.82 -5.06
N SER A 401 -8.72 -0.42 -4.57
CA SER A 401 -7.49 -1.21 -4.53
C SER A 401 -7.26 -2.05 -5.79
N THR A 402 -8.05 -1.87 -6.84
CA THR A 402 -7.92 -2.62 -8.09
C THR A 402 -6.68 -2.12 -8.86
N PRO A 403 -5.72 -2.98 -9.23
CA PRO A 403 -4.56 -2.57 -10.02
C PRO A 403 -4.95 -1.96 -11.38
N LEU A 404 -4.12 -1.04 -11.86
CA LEU A 404 -4.37 -0.31 -13.11
C LEU A 404 -3.46 -0.77 -14.24
N GLN A 405 -4.06 -0.86 -15.43
CA GLN A 405 -3.37 -0.83 -16.70
C GLN A 405 -3.37 0.62 -17.21
N ILE A 406 -2.18 1.22 -17.32
CA ILE A 406 -2.00 2.59 -17.79
C ILE A 406 -1.89 2.57 -19.31
N ASP A 407 -2.91 3.10 -20.00
CA ASP A 407 -3.04 3.03 -21.46
C ASP A 407 -2.87 4.40 -22.12
N SER A 408 -1.76 4.58 -22.83
CA SER A 408 -1.48 5.74 -23.67
C SER A 408 -0.48 5.40 -24.77
N SER A 409 -0.56 6.11 -25.90
CA SER A 409 0.43 6.05 -26.97
C SER A 409 1.65 6.95 -26.72
N GLU A 410 1.56 7.87 -25.76
CA GLU A 410 2.55 8.91 -25.52
C GLU A 410 3.42 8.60 -24.30
N ALA A 411 4.72 8.37 -24.53
CA ALA A 411 5.68 8.07 -23.46
C ALA A 411 5.67 9.10 -22.30
N PRO A 412 5.56 10.42 -22.52
CA PRO A 412 5.48 11.39 -21.43
C PRO A 412 4.22 11.26 -20.55
N VAL A 413 3.10 10.80 -21.11
CA VAL A 413 1.86 10.54 -20.35
C VAL A 413 2.07 9.34 -19.44
N ILE A 414 2.63 8.25 -19.99
CA ILE A 414 2.98 7.04 -19.24
C ILE A 414 3.95 7.37 -18.09
N GLU A 415 5.03 8.10 -18.38
CA GLU A 415 6.03 8.51 -17.39
C GLU A 415 5.39 9.26 -16.21
N LYS A 416 4.55 10.27 -16.51
CA LYS A 416 3.89 11.08 -15.46
C LYS A 416 2.92 10.24 -14.64
N ALA A 417 2.16 9.35 -15.28
CA ALA A 417 1.24 8.44 -14.58
C ALA A 417 2.00 7.45 -13.68
N LEU A 418 3.07 6.84 -14.18
CA LEU A 418 3.89 5.89 -13.43
C LEU A 418 4.56 6.53 -12.21
N ARG A 419 4.94 7.80 -12.26
CA ARG A 419 5.48 8.52 -11.08
C ARG A 419 4.50 8.52 -9.91
N TYR A 420 3.22 8.82 -10.16
CA TYR A 420 2.20 8.99 -9.10
C TYR A 420 1.37 7.73 -8.81
N TYR A 421 1.43 6.71 -9.67
CA TYR A 421 0.71 5.46 -9.44
C TYR A 421 1.30 4.73 -8.23
N ASN A 422 0.48 4.49 -7.21
CA ASN A 422 0.88 3.72 -6.03
C ASN A 422 0.68 2.22 -6.28
N GLY A 423 1.52 1.66 -7.15
CA GLY A 423 1.52 0.23 -7.48
C GLY A 423 2.55 -0.15 -8.53
N LYS A 424 2.60 -1.44 -8.87
CA LYS A 424 3.26 -1.95 -10.08
C LYS A 424 2.24 -2.01 -11.20
N ALA A 425 2.33 -1.10 -12.17
CA ALA A 425 1.36 -0.98 -13.25
C ALA A 425 1.52 -2.04 -14.33
N LEU A 426 0.43 -2.31 -15.07
CA LEU A 426 0.51 -2.89 -16.41
C LEU A 426 0.58 -1.75 -17.44
N ILE A 427 1.68 -1.61 -18.15
CA ILE A 427 1.93 -0.50 -19.07
C ILE A 427 1.44 -0.89 -20.47
N ASN A 428 0.43 -0.20 -20.96
CA ASN A 428 -0.13 -0.38 -22.30
C ASN A 428 0.21 0.86 -23.16
N SER A 429 1.16 0.79 -24.09
CA SER A 429 1.95 -0.38 -24.49
C SER A 429 3.31 -0.01 -25.11
N VAL A 430 4.13 -1.04 -25.33
CA VAL A 430 5.28 -1.01 -26.23
C VAL A 430 4.95 -1.76 -27.52
N ASN A 431 5.64 -1.45 -28.61
CA ASN A 431 5.58 -2.24 -29.83
C ASN A 431 6.99 -2.51 -30.41
N GLY A 432 7.07 -3.33 -31.44
CA GLY A 432 8.31 -3.80 -32.05
C GLY A 432 9.11 -2.74 -32.80
N ARG A 433 8.66 -1.48 -32.88
CA ARG A 433 9.47 -0.40 -33.45
C ARG A 433 10.55 0.03 -32.48
N LYS A 434 11.79 0.16 -32.99
CA LYS A 434 12.94 0.53 -32.16
C LYS A 434 12.76 1.86 -31.42
N ASP A 435 12.24 2.88 -32.10
CA ASP A 435 12.06 4.21 -31.51
C ASP A 435 11.01 4.26 -30.38
N VAL A 436 10.09 3.28 -30.34
CA VAL A 436 9.11 3.13 -29.26
C VAL A 436 9.72 2.35 -28.10
N MET A 437 10.41 1.23 -28.39
CA MET A 437 11.12 0.45 -27.37
C MET A 437 12.15 1.28 -26.60
N ASP A 438 12.93 2.09 -27.30
CA ASP A 438 13.96 2.97 -26.72
C ASP A 438 13.37 4.09 -25.83
N LYS A 439 12.06 4.37 -25.93
CA LYS A 439 11.35 5.31 -25.06
C LYS A 439 10.65 4.63 -23.89
N ILE A 440 10.03 3.46 -24.11
CA ILE A 440 9.18 2.80 -23.10
C ILE A 440 9.99 1.92 -22.14
N PHE A 441 10.96 1.14 -22.62
CA PHE A 441 11.72 0.24 -21.74
C PHE A 441 12.51 0.96 -20.64
N PRO A 442 13.11 2.15 -20.87
CA PRO A 442 13.69 2.93 -19.78
C PRO A 442 12.66 3.29 -18.70
N LEU A 443 11.42 3.63 -19.07
CA LEU A 443 10.36 3.95 -18.11
C LEU A 443 9.96 2.73 -17.28
N VAL A 444 9.82 1.56 -17.92
CA VAL A 444 9.55 0.29 -17.22
C VAL A 444 10.68 -0.02 -16.23
N LYS A 445 11.94 0.19 -16.63
CA LYS A 445 13.10 -0.07 -15.79
C LYS A 445 13.27 0.96 -14.66
N HIS A 446 12.73 2.16 -14.82
CA HIS A 446 12.90 3.25 -13.85
C HIS A 446 11.78 3.28 -12.80
N TYR A 447 10.52 3.19 -13.24
CA TYR A 447 9.36 3.25 -12.35
C TYR A 447 8.83 1.88 -11.94
N GLY A 448 9.35 0.81 -12.56
CA GLY A 448 8.78 -0.52 -12.47
C GLY A 448 7.55 -0.70 -13.36
N GLY A 449 7.08 -1.94 -13.44
CA GLY A 449 5.87 -2.31 -14.16
C GLY A 449 6.05 -3.57 -14.98
N SER A 450 4.94 -4.14 -15.43
CA SER A 450 4.93 -5.13 -16.49
C SER A 450 4.44 -4.46 -17.77
N VAL A 451 4.94 -4.86 -18.94
CA VAL A 451 4.67 -4.15 -20.20
C VAL A 451 3.85 -5.01 -21.15
N VAL A 452 2.81 -4.43 -21.74
CA VAL A 452 2.04 -5.00 -22.84
C VAL A 452 2.81 -4.74 -24.14
N ALA A 453 3.24 -5.82 -24.79
CA ALA A 453 4.04 -5.80 -26.00
C ALA A 453 3.20 -6.18 -27.23
N LEU A 454 2.86 -5.17 -28.03
CA LEU A 454 2.07 -5.32 -29.24
C LEU A 454 2.94 -5.88 -30.39
N CYS A 455 2.46 -6.94 -31.05
CA CYS A 455 3.12 -7.55 -32.20
C CYS A 455 2.97 -6.74 -33.51
N ILE A 456 3.36 -5.46 -33.47
CA ILE A 456 3.45 -4.54 -34.60
C ILE A 456 4.87 -3.97 -34.67
N ASP A 457 5.45 -3.88 -35.86
CA ASP A 457 6.80 -3.34 -36.05
C ASP A 457 6.83 -2.22 -37.11
N GLU A 458 8.01 -1.90 -37.64
CA GLU A 458 8.20 -0.86 -38.67
C GLU A 458 7.43 -1.16 -39.97
N ASN A 459 7.11 -2.44 -40.23
CA ASN A 459 6.37 -2.88 -41.41
C ASN A 459 4.86 -3.02 -41.13
N GLY A 460 4.41 -2.68 -39.92
CA GLY A 460 3.03 -2.82 -39.49
C GLY A 460 2.72 -4.19 -38.90
N ILE A 461 1.48 -4.65 -39.05
CA ILE A 461 0.99 -5.88 -38.44
C ILE A 461 1.20 -7.03 -39.40
N ALA A 462 1.96 -8.04 -38.98
CA ALA A 462 2.16 -9.23 -39.79
C ALA A 462 0.83 -10.02 -39.94
N PRO A 463 0.50 -10.47 -41.16
CA PRO A 463 -0.77 -11.16 -41.41
C PRO A 463 -0.78 -12.60 -40.85
N THR A 464 0.38 -13.23 -40.65
CA THR A 464 0.51 -14.61 -40.19
C THR A 464 0.94 -14.71 -38.72
N ALA A 465 0.60 -15.83 -38.09
CA ALA A 465 1.00 -16.15 -36.72
C ALA A 465 2.52 -16.15 -36.54
N GLU A 466 3.27 -16.73 -37.48
CA GLU A 466 4.73 -16.80 -37.44
C GLU A 466 5.37 -15.41 -37.53
N GLY A 467 4.80 -14.52 -38.35
CA GLY A 467 5.25 -13.14 -38.46
C GLY A 467 5.06 -12.38 -37.16
N ARG A 468 3.90 -12.53 -36.51
CA ARG A 468 3.62 -11.92 -35.19
C ARG A 468 4.54 -12.48 -34.10
N ALA A 469 4.81 -13.79 -34.13
CA ALA A 469 5.76 -14.42 -33.22
C ALA A 469 7.19 -13.90 -33.41
N ASN A 470 7.62 -13.61 -34.64
CA ASN A 470 8.93 -13.00 -34.89
C ASN A 470 9.04 -11.60 -34.28
N VAL A 471 7.97 -10.79 -34.34
CA VAL A 471 7.94 -9.49 -33.68
C VAL A 471 8.00 -9.66 -32.16
N ALA A 472 7.24 -10.59 -31.58
CA ALA A 472 7.30 -10.88 -30.14
C ALA A 472 8.73 -11.26 -29.71
N ARG A 473 9.42 -12.16 -30.44
CA ARG A 473 10.81 -12.53 -30.15
C ARG A 473 11.76 -11.33 -30.21
N LYS A 474 11.59 -10.45 -31.18
CA LYS A 474 12.36 -9.19 -31.28
C LYS A 474 12.17 -8.34 -30.04
N ILE A 475 10.92 -8.14 -29.60
CA ILE A 475 10.60 -7.32 -28.42
C ILE A 475 11.19 -7.95 -27.15
N ILE A 476 11.01 -9.26 -26.94
CA ILE A 476 11.54 -9.98 -25.76
C ILE A 476 13.06 -9.85 -25.69
N ALA A 477 13.76 -10.11 -26.80
CA ALA A 477 15.20 -10.00 -26.86
C ALA A 477 15.71 -8.57 -26.61
N GLU A 478 14.95 -7.55 -27.03
CA GLU A 478 15.28 -6.15 -26.75
C GLU A 478 15.04 -5.81 -25.27
N ALA A 479 13.89 -6.19 -24.71
CA ALA A 479 13.54 -5.97 -23.30
C ALA A 479 14.58 -6.57 -22.35
N HIS A 480 15.13 -7.76 -22.66
CA HIS A 480 16.21 -8.39 -21.89
C HIS A 480 17.47 -7.53 -21.83
N LYS A 481 17.80 -6.75 -22.87
CA LYS A 481 18.96 -5.82 -22.86
C LYS A 481 18.79 -4.68 -21.87
N TYR A 482 17.54 -4.29 -21.60
CA TYR A 482 17.18 -3.31 -20.57
C TYR A 482 17.04 -3.94 -19.17
N GLY A 483 17.23 -5.25 -19.05
CA GLY A 483 17.10 -5.98 -17.79
C GLY A 483 15.65 -6.22 -17.35
N ILE A 484 14.71 -6.19 -18.30
CA ILE A 484 13.30 -6.53 -18.06
C ILE A 484 13.15 -8.06 -18.24
N PRO A 485 12.76 -8.80 -17.20
CA PRO A 485 12.63 -10.26 -17.29
C PRO A 485 11.37 -10.67 -18.06
N THR A 486 11.35 -11.88 -18.62
CA THR A 486 10.21 -12.41 -19.40
C THR A 486 8.88 -12.37 -18.64
N ARG A 487 8.90 -12.60 -17.32
CA ARG A 487 7.73 -12.51 -16.44
C ARG A 487 7.06 -11.14 -16.41
N ASP A 488 7.78 -10.07 -16.78
CA ASP A 488 7.27 -8.70 -16.84
C ASP A 488 6.87 -8.28 -18.27
N ILE A 489 6.85 -9.22 -19.22
CA ILE A 489 6.43 -8.99 -20.61
C ILE A 489 5.12 -9.75 -20.85
N VAL A 490 4.10 -9.04 -21.31
CA VAL A 490 2.79 -9.61 -21.65
C VAL A 490 2.52 -9.36 -23.13
N ILE A 491 2.45 -10.40 -23.96
CA ILE A 491 2.34 -10.26 -25.42
C ILE A 491 0.90 -10.05 -25.84
N ASP A 492 0.66 -9.03 -26.66
CA ASP A 492 -0.58 -8.87 -27.45
C ASP A 492 -0.31 -9.24 -28.90
N THR A 493 -0.89 -10.37 -29.34
CA THR A 493 -0.76 -10.86 -30.73
C THR A 493 -1.70 -10.16 -31.70
N LEU A 494 -2.35 -9.08 -31.28
CA LEU A 494 -3.23 -8.19 -32.01
C LEU A 494 -4.52 -8.85 -32.48
N THR A 495 -5.64 -8.36 -31.97
CA THR A 495 -6.98 -8.73 -32.44
C THR A 495 -7.39 -7.80 -33.59
N LEU A 496 -7.50 -8.37 -34.79
CA LEU A 496 -7.91 -7.63 -36.00
C LEU A 496 -9.41 -7.78 -36.25
N THR A 497 -10.01 -6.78 -36.90
CA THR A 497 -11.45 -6.75 -37.15
C THR A 497 -11.84 -7.74 -38.25
N VAL A 498 -12.71 -8.70 -37.92
CA VAL A 498 -13.10 -9.80 -38.82
C VAL A 498 -13.87 -9.34 -40.05
N SER A 499 -14.56 -8.19 -39.99
CA SER A 499 -15.33 -7.63 -41.11
C SER A 499 -14.44 -7.17 -42.28
N SER A 500 -13.19 -6.81 -42.02
CA SER A 500 -12.22 -6.37 -43.03
C SER A 500 -11.05 -7.33 -43.21
N GLN A 501 -10.68 -8.09 -42.18
CA GLN A 501 -9.47 -8.93 -42.11
C GLN A 501 -9.81 -10.35 -41.63
N GLN A 502 -10.77 -10.98 -42.31
CA GLN A 502 -11.33 -12.27 -41.90
C GLN A 502 -10.30 -13.42 -41.88
N LYS A 503 -9.31 -13.39 -42.79
CA LYS A 503 -8.30 -14.46 -42.91
C LYS A 503 -7.31 -14.42 -41.74
N GLU A 504 -7.09 -13.24 -41.17
CA GLU A 504 -6.12 -12.96 -40.13
C GLU A 504 -6.70 -13.12 -38.71
N ALA A 505 -8.02 -13.29 -38.58
CA ALA A 505 -8.72 -13.40 -37.30
C ALA A 505 -8.23 -14.59 -36.45
N LEU A 506 -8.02 -15.77 -37.07
CA LEU A 506 -7.53 -16.95 -36.36
C LEU A 506 -6.01 -16.96 -36.19
N GLU A 507 -5.29 -16.14 -36.94
CA GLU A 507 -3.83 -16.00 -36.80
C GLU A 507 -3.46 -15.40 -35.44
N THR A 508 -4.34 -14.61 -34.82
CA THR A 508 -4.20 -14.13 -33.44
C THR A 508 -4.10 -15.29 -32.44
N CYS A 509 -5.05 -16.22 -32.49
CA CYS A 509 -5.10 -17.40 -31.61
C CYS A 509 -3.94 -18.36 -31.89
N ARG A 510 -3.59 -18.57 -33.16
CA ARG A 510 -2.45 -19.41 -33.56
C ARG A 510 -1.12 -18.85 -33.06
N ALA A 511 -0.93 -17.53 -33.11
CA ALA A 511 0.27 -16.88 -32.59
C ALA A 511 0.43 -17.06 -31.08
N ILE A 512 -0.68 -16.99 -30.32
CA ILE A 512 -0.67 -17.25 -28.87
C ILE A 512 -0.19 -18.67 -28.61
N SER A 513 -0.81 -19.67 -29.25
CA SER A 513 -0.42 -21.08 -29.04
C SER A 513 1.04 -21.34 -29.42
N LEU A 514 1.50 -20.79 -30.55
CA LEU A 514 2.90 -20.92 -30.99
C LEU A 514 3.89 -20.37 -29.95
N LEU A 515 3.64 -19.16 -29.43
CA LEU A 515 4.50 -18.53 -28.44
C LEU A 515 4.37 -19.17 -27.05
N LYS A 516 3.19 -19.71 -26.69
CA LYS A 516 2.99 -20.44 -25.43
C LYS A 516 3.79 -21.73 -25.40
N ASP A 517 3.85 -22.45 -26.53
CA ASP A 517 4.66 -23.66 -26.67
C ASP A 517 6.17 -23.37 -26.54
N GLU A 518 6.60 -22.21 -27.04
CA GLU A 518 8.01 -21.79 -27.02
C GLU A 518 8.44 -21.22 -25.66
N PHE A 519 7.69 -20.26 -25.12
CA PHE A 519 8.07 -19.45 -23.94
C PHE A 519 7.24 -19.74 -22.69
N GLY A 520 6.31 -20.69 -22.72
CA GLY A 520 5.42 -20.96 -21.58
C GLY A 520 6.14 -21.45 -20.32
N LYS A 521 7.37 -21.99 -20.47
CA LYS A 521 8.23 -22.35 -19.33
C LYS A 521 8.95 -21.16 -18.72
N ASP A 522 9.14 -20.09 -19.49
CA ASP A 522 9.84 -18.86 -19.08
C ASP A 522 8.87 -17.83 -18.47
N GLY A 523 7.61 -18.24 -18.22
CA GLY A 523 6.60 -17.40 -17.59
C GLY A 523 5.88 -16.41 -18.49
N LEU A 524 6.10 -16.44 -19.81
CA LEU A 524 5.47 -15.49 -20.75
C LEU A 524 3.93 -15.56 -20.70
N LYS A 525 3.29 -14.39 -20.60
CA LYS A 525 1.83 -14.24 -20.55
C LYS A 525 1.29 -13.53 -21.79
N PHE A 526 0.00 -13.73 -22.04
CA PHE A 526 -0.69 -13.17 -23.21
C PHE A 526 -1.87 -12.30 -22.80
N ILE A 527 -2.04 -11.18 -23.50
CA ILE A 527 -3.16 -10.25 -23.34
C ILE A 527 -3.78 -9.93 -24.69
N LEU A 528 -5.08 -9.64 -24.74
CA LEU A 528 -5.75 -9.20 -25.96
C LEU A 528 -6.85 -8.19 -25.67
N GLY A 529 -6.93 -7.16 -26.52
CA GLY A 529 -8.14 -6.38 -26.81
C GLY A 529 -9.19 -7.19 -27.55
N VAL A 530 -9.91 -8.08 -26.84
CA VAL A 530 -10.84 -9.06 -27.46
C VAL A 530 -11.96 -8.37 -28.23
N SER A 531 -12.47 -7.24 -27.73
CA SER A 531 -13.60 -6.51 -28.32
C SER A 531 -13.34 -5.98 -29.74
N ASN A 532 -12.08 -5.89 -30.17
CA ASN A 532 -11.68 -5.35 -31.49
C ASN A 532 -12.11 -6.26 -32.66
N ILE A 533 -12.33 -7.55 -32.41
CA ILE A 533 -12.68 -8.56 -33.42
C ILE A 533 -13.96 -8.20 -34.20
N SER A 534 -14.91 -7.52 -33.55
CA SER A 534 -16.27 -7.34 -34.05
C SER A 534 -16.59 -5.93 -34.54
N PHE A 535 -15.60 -5.03 -34.67
CA PHE A 535 -15.88 -3.68 -35.16
C PHE A 535 -16.57 -3.71 -36.55
N GLY A 536 -17.55 -2.81 -36.71
CA GLY A 536 -18.35 -2.72 -37.94
C GLY A 536 -19.42 -3.80 -38.12
N LEU A 537 -19.60 -4.74 -37.19
CA LEU A 537 -20.62 -5.79 -37.28
C LEU A 537 -21.81 -5.55 -36.33
N PRO A 538 -23.03 -5.99 -36.72
CA PRO A 538 -24.16 -6.08 -35.79
C PRO A 538 -23.94 -7.22 -34.79
N ARG A 539 -24.65 -7.18 -33.65
CA ARG A 539 -24.61 -8.24 -32.62
C ARG A 539 -23.17 -8.66 -32.25
N ARG A 540 -22.35 -7.63 -31.98
CA ARG A 540 -20.94 -7.76 -31.59
C ARG A 540 -20.73 -8.73 -30.43
N ASP A 541 -21.69 -8.80 -29.51
CA ASP A 541 -21.73 -9.71 -28.37
C ASP A 541 -21.54 -11.18 -28.75
N ILE A 542 -22.10 -11.62 -29.89
CA ILE A 542 -21.98 -13.01 -30.36
C ILE A 542 -20.56 -13.28 -30.84
N ILE A 543 -20.03 -12.45 -31.73
CA ILE A 543 -18.68 -12.64 -32.28
C ILE A 543 -17.63 -12.52 -31.18
N ASN A 544 -17.76 -11.50 -30.32
CA ASN A 544 -16.87 -11.28 -29.19
C ASN A 544 -16.80 -12.50 -28.27
N SER A 545 -17.94 -13.04 -27.82
CA SER A 545 -17.96 -14.19 -26.90
C SER A 545 -17.38 -15.46 -27.54
N ARG A 546 -17.67 -15.73 -28.81
CA ARG A 546 -17.11 -16.92 -29.50
C ARG A 546 -15.61 -16.81 -29.75
N PHE A 547 -15.15 -15.66 -30.23
CA PHE A 547 -13.71 -15.42 -30.39
C PHE A 547 -12.99 -15.45 -29.03
N PHE A 548 -13.60 -14.90 -27.98
CA PHE A 548 -13.05 -14.92 -26.64
C PHE A 548 -12.81 -16.35 -26.13
N ALA A 549 -13.79 -17.24 -26.31
CA ALA A 549 -13.64 -18.66 -25.96
C ALA A 549 -12.44 -19.31 -26.68
N MET A 550 -12.25 -18.98 -27.97
CA MET A 550 -11.12 -19.48 -28.76
C MET A 550 -9.79 -18.93 -28.26
N ALA A 551 -9.72 -17.64 -27.93
CA ALA A 551 -8.51 -17.02 -27.40
C ALA A 551 -8.12 -17.59 -26.02
N LEU A 552 -9.10 -17.78 -25.13
CA LEU A 552 -8.90 -18.45 -23.83
C LEU A 552 -8.37 -19.88 -24.03
N PHE A 553 -8.97 -20.66 -24.93
CA PHE A 553 -8.50 -22.00 -25.23
C PHE A 553 -7.07 -22.01 -25.82
N SER A 554 -6.70 -21.00 -26.59
CA SER A 554 -5.35 -20.85 -27.15
C SER A 554 -4.28 -20.48 -26.13
N GLY A 555 -4.65 -20.01 -24.93
CA GLY A 555 -3.71 -19.71 -23.84
C GLY A 555 -3.69 -18.25 -23.37
N LEU A 556 -4.75 -17.48 -23.61
CA LEU A 556 -4.89 -16.09 -23.14
C LEU A 556 -4.88 -16.00 -21.61
N ASP A 557 -4.04 -15.13 -21.03
CA ASP A 557 -3.84 -14.97 -19.58
C ASP A 557 -4.46 -13.66 -19.03
N ALA A 558 -4.64 -12.63 -19.86
CA ALA A 558 -5.33 -11.38 -19.52
C ALA A 558 -6.27 -10.94 -20.66
N CYS A 559 -7.42 -10.40 -20.30
CA CYS A 559 -8.52 -10.20 -21.25
C CYS A 559 -9.02 -8.76 -21.14
N ILE A 560 -8.67 -7.90 -22.10
CA ILE A 560 -9.25 -6.55 -22.18
C ILE A 560 -10.65 -6.68 -22.80
N ILE A 561 -11.67 -6.62 -21.95
CA ILE A 561 -13.08 -6.83 -22.29
C ILE A 561 -13.99 -5.84 -21.58
N ASN A 562 -15.24 -5.73 -22.05
CA ASN A 562 -16.31 -5.09 -21.29
C ASN A 562 -16.90 -6.08 -20.27
N PRO A 563 -16.64 -5.94 -18.96
CA PRO A 563 -17.14 -6.88 -17.95
C PRO A 563 -18.66 -6.79 -17.76
N LEU A 564 -19.32 -5.72 -18.24
CA LEU A 564 -20.78 -5.61 -18.24
C LEU A 564 -21.45 -6.41 -19.38
N SER A 565 -20.66 -7.03 -20.27
CA SER A 565 -21.17 -7.89 -21.33
C SER A 565 -21.46 -9.29 -20.78
N GLN A 566 -22.74 -9.59 -20.53
CA GLN A 566 -23.16 -10.90 -20.02
C GLN A 566 -22.60 -12.08 -20.87
N PRO A 567 -22.65 -12.09 -22.22
CA PRO A 567 -22.11 -13.20 -23.00
C PRO A 567 -20.58 -13.39 -22.85
N MET A 568 -19.82 -12.31 -22.65
CA MET A 568 -18.37 -12.41 -22.38
C MET A 568 -18.12 -12.98 -20.98
N MET A 569 -18.88 -12.53 -19.98
CA MET A 569 -18.75 -13.03 -18.60
C MET A 569 -19.17 -14.49 -18.47
N GLU A 570 -20.23 -14.92 -19.17
CA GLU A 570 -20.62 -16.33 -19.26
C GLU A 570 -19.52 -17.19 -19.89
N THR A 571 -18.89 -16.68 -20.95
CA THR A 571 -17.75 -17.35 -21.59
C THR A 571 -16.57 -17.49 -20.62
N TYR A 572 -16.23 -16.43 -19.90
CA TYR A 572 -15.14 -16.41 -18.93
C TYR A 572 -15.38 -17.37 -17.76
N CYS A 573 -16.53 -17.27 -17.11
CA CYS A 573 -16.88 -18.13 -15.97
C CYS A 573 -16.97 -19.60 -16.40
N GLY A 574 -17.58 -19.88 -17.56
CA GLY A 574 -17.63 -21.23 -18.12
C GLY A 574 -16.25 -21.79 -18.44
N TYR A 575 -15.36 -20.98 -19.03
CA TYR A 575 -13.98 -21.40 -19.29
C TYR A 575 -13.22 -21.70 -18.00
N ARG A 576 -13.31 -20.84 -16.96
CA ARG A 576 -12.62 -21.09 -15.68
C ARG A 576 -13.05 -22.39 -15.03
N ALA A 577 -14.35 -22.70 -15.03
CA ALA A 577 -14.86 -23.97 -14.53
C ALA A 577 -14.32 -25.16 -15.33
N LEU A 578 -14.35 -25.08 -16.67
CA LEU A 578 -13.87 -26.16 -17.55
C LEU A 578 -12.35 -26.36 -17.49
N ALA A 579 -11.59 -25.28 -17.36
CA ALA A 579 -10.13 -25.27 -17.36
C ALA A 579 -9.52 -25.44 -15.95
N ASN A 580 -10.34 -25.77 -14.94
CA ASN A 580 -9.92 -26.03 -13.56
C ASN A 580 -9.25 -24.83 -12.87
N PHE A 581 -9.77 -23.62 -13.14
CA PHE A 581 -9.42 -22.37 -12.43
C PHE A 581 -10.50 -21.93 -11.42
N ASP A 582 -11.59 -22.68 -11.33
CA ASP A 582 -12.65 -22.51 -10.33
C ASP A 582 -12.73 -23.79 -9.49
N GLU A 583 -12.04 -23.78 -8.36
CA GLU A 583 -11.91 -24.94 -7.50
C GLU A 583 -13.30 -25.38 -7.00
N ASN A 584 -13.66 -26.64 -7.26
CA ASN A 584 -14.98 -27.18 -6.95
C ASN A 584 -16.16 -26.42 -7.60
N CYS A 585 -15.89 -25.60 -8.64
CA CYS A 585 -16.90 -24.77 -9.32
C CYS A 585 -17.63 -23.79 -8.40
N LEU A 586 -17.01 -23.35 -7.29
CA LEU A 586 -17.66 -22.52 -6.28
C LEU A 586 -18.07 -21.15 -6.84
N ASP A 587 -17.21 -20.50 -7.62
CA ASP A 587 -17.50 -19.19 -8.22
C ASP A 587 -18.64 -19.31 -9.24
N TYR A 588 -18.59 -20.36 -10.06
CA TYR A 588 -19.62 -20.66 -11.06
C TYR A 588 -20.98 -20.93 -10.39
N ILE A 589 -21.00 -21.76 -9.35
CA ILE A 589 -22.23 -22.05 -8.59
C ILE A 589 -22.73 -20.77 -7.93
N GLN A 590 -21.89 -20.00 -7.25
CA GLN A 590 -22.30 -18.76 -6.59
C GLN A 590 -22.95 -17.79 -7.59
N LYS A 591 -22.41 -17.69 -8.81
CA LYS A 591 -22.91 -16.77 -9.84
C LYS A 591 -24.18 -17.24 -10.52
N TYR A 592 -24.32 -18.54 -10.80
CA TYR A 592 -25.40 -19.08 -11.64
C TYR A 592 -26.45 -19.90 -10.89
N ASN A 593 -26.28 -20.19 -9.60
CA ASN A 593 -27.28 -20.89 -8.81
C ASN A 593 -28.61 -20.12 -8.79
N GLY A 594 -29.69 -20.79 -9.18
CA GLY A 594 -31.02 -20.18 -9.29
C GLY A 594 -31.24 -19.29 -10.53
N THR A 595 -30.25 -19.16 -11.42
CA THR A 595 -30.46 -18.48 -12.72
C THR A 595 -31.24 -19.39 -13.66
N THR A 596 -32.25 -18.83 -14.34
CA THR A 596 -32.92 -19.51 -15.46
C THR A 596 -32.16 -19.20 -16.74
N ALA A 597 -32.10 -20.18 -17.67
CA ALA A 597 -31.60 -19.90 -19.02
C ALA A 597 -32.35 -18.68 -19.58
N PRO A 598 -31.67 -17.75 -20.29
CA PRO A 598 -32.37 -16.65 -20.92
C PRO A 598 -33.43 -17.23 -21.84
N LEU A 599 -34.70 -17.10 -21.44
CA LEU A 599 -35.83 -17.37 -22.30
C LEU A 599 -35.67 -16.40 -23.46
N TYR A 600 -35.22 -16.92 -24.61
CA TYR A 600 -35.40 -16.20 -25.86
C TYR A 600 -36.88 -15.85 -25.93
N ASN A 601 -37.18 -14.55 -26.09
CA ASN A 601 -38.53 -14.06 -26.33
C ASN A 601 -39.06 -14.71 -27.61
N VAL A 602 -39.61 -15.92 -27.49
CA VAL A 602 -40.56 -16.45 -28.46
C VAL A 602 -41.78 -15.56 -28.29
N THR A 603 -42.01 -14.69 -29.26
CA THR A 603 -43.21 -13.86 -29.36
C THR A 603 -44.44 -14.72 -29.08
N GLN A 604 -45.33 -14.23 -28.21
CA GLN A 604 -46.51 -14.93 -27.70
C GLN A 604 -47.46 -15.50 -28.78
N GLU A 605 -47.27 -15.16 -30.06
CA GLU A 605 -48.03 -15.72 -31.18
C GLU A 605 -47.66 -17.18 -31.54
N GLN A 606 -46.50 -17.71 -31.10
CA GLN A 606 -46.06 -19.07 -31.45
C GLN A 606 -46.33 -20.15 -30.37
N LEU A 607 -46.78 -19.75 -29.18
CA LEU A 607 -47.05 -20.66 -28.06
C LEU A 607 -48.53 -21.05 -27.88
N SER A 608 -49.44 -20.43 -28.62
CA SER A 608 -50.88 -20.74 -28.53
C SER A 608 -51.30 -22.06 -29.19
N ALA A 609 -50.37 -22.81 -29.79
CA ALA A 609 -50.68 -24.05 -30.54
C ALA A 609 -50.30 -25.35 -29.81
N ILE A 610 -49.61 -25.32 -28.67
CA ILE A 610 -49.15 -26.55 -28.01
C ILE A 610 -49.38 -26.46 -26.50
N ASN A 611 -50.36 -27.23 -26.05
CA ASN A 611 -50.66 -27.62 -24.66
C ASN A 611 -51.52 -26.66 -23.81
N ALA A 612 -52.83 -26.80 -24.01
CA ALA A 612 -53.80 -26.68 -22.93
C ALA A 612 -53.53 -27.74 -21.85
N GLY A 613 -53.42 -27.31 -20.58
CA GLY A 613 -53.59 -28.22 -19.44
C GLY A 613 -52.79 -27.90 -18.18
N THR A 614 -53.50 -27.40 -17.16
CA THR A 614 -53.27 -27.51 -15.70
C THR A 614 -52.44 -26.39 -15.02
N PRO A 615 -52.85 -25.90 -13.82
CA PRO A 615 -52.56 -24.53 -13.38
C PRO A 615 -51.28 -24.39 -12.51
N ALA A 616 -50.76 -23.17 -12.56
CA ALA A 616 -49.55 -22.71 -11.89
C ALA A 616 -49.56 -22.88 -10.37
N LYS A 617 -48.42 -23.33 -9.82
CA LYS A 617 -48.02 -23.06 -8.43
C LYS A 617 -47.09 -21.85 -8.43
N THR A 618 -47.42 -20.90 -7.58
CA THR A 618 -46.72 -19.65 -7.27
C THR A 618 -45.21 -19.82 -7.12
N ALA A 619 -44.47 -19.10 -7.96
CA ALA A 619 -43.03 -18.88 -7.81
C ALA A 619 -42.79 -17.93 -6.63
N GLN A 620 -42.03 -18.40 -5.65
CA GLN A 620 -41.42 -17.56 -4.62
C GLN A 620 -40.34 -16.70 -5.26
N GLU A 621 -40.33 -15.43 -4.90
CA GLU A 621 -39.37 -14.41 -5.29
C GLU A 621 -37.92 -14.91 -5.09
N ALA A 622 -37.14 -14.87 -6.16
CA ALA A 622 -35.71 -15.14 -6.12
C ALA A 622 -35.04 -14.07 -5.23
N LYS A 623 -34.51 -14.51 -4.10
CA LYS A 623 -33.71 -13.66 -3.20
C LYS A 623 -32.43 -13.24 -3.90
N SER A 624 -32.25 -11.94 -4.03
CA SER A 624 -30.98 -11.28 -4.33
C SER A 624 -29.86 -11.82 -3.42
N PRO A 625 -28.60 -11.83 -3.87
CA PRO A 625 -27.46 -12.20 -3.03
C PRO A 625 -27.50 -11.38 -1.72
N LYS A 626 -27.19 -12.03 -0.59
CA LYS A 626 -27.29 -11.45 0.75
C LYS A 626 -26.54 -10.11 0.81
N ASN A 627 -27.30 -9.04 0.87
CA ASN A 627 -26.82 -7.69 1.12
C ASN A 627 -26.06 -7.63 2.45
N GLU A 628 -24.90 -6.98 2.43
CA GLU A 628 -24.09 -6.57 3.60
C GLU A 628 -24.83 -5.56 4.51
N TYR A 629 -26.05 -5.16 4.13
CA TYR A 629 -26.92 -4.18 4.79
C TYR A 629 -27.78 -4.74 5.95
N SER A 630 -27.46 -5.89 6.53
CA SER A 630 -28.32 -6.56 7.54
C SER A 630 -28.41 -5.84 8.91
N GLN A 631 -27.81 -4.65 9.05
CA GLN A 631 -27.80 -3.84 10.27
C GLN A 631 -28.30 -2.40 10.08
N LEU A 632 -28.72 -2.02 8.87
CA LEU A 632 -29.32 -0.70 8.66
C LEU A 632 -30.79 -0.70 9.14
N PRO A 633 -31.32 0.45 9.61
CA PRO A 633 -32.74 0.58 9.91
C PRO A 633 -33.59 0.15 8.70
N GLU A 634 -34.58 -0.72 8.90
CA GLU A 634 -35.41 -1.27 7.80
C GLU A 634 -36.26 -0.17 7.11
N ASP A 635 -36.44 0.98 7.77
CA ASP A 635 -37.25 2.13 7.35
C ASP A 635 -36.47 3.24 6.62
N LEU A 636 -35.22 3.01 6.20
CA LEU A 636 -34.45 4.02 5.46
C LEU A 636 -35.05 4.31 4.06
N ASN A 637 -35.18 5.59 3.73
CA ASN A 637 -35.57 6.05 2.40
C ASN A 637 -34.40 5.95 1.39
N THR A 638 -34.68 6.20 0.11
CA THR A 638 -33.69 6.06 -0.97
C THR A 638 -32.50 7.01 -0.82
N ASP A 639 -32.73 8.28 -0.44
CA ASP A 639 -31.66 9.26 -0.28
C ASP A 639 -30.80 8.96 0.97
N GLU A 640 -31.41 8.49 2.06
CA GLU A 640 -30.67 8.00 3.24
C GLU A 640 -29.75 6.82 2.88
N LYS A 641 -30.27 5.84 2.12
CA LYS A 641 -29.47 4.69 1.64
C LYS A 641 -28.34 5.13 0.72
N ASN A 642 -28.60 6.08 -0.18
CA ASN A 642 -27.60 6.61 -1.09
C ASN A 642 -26.51 7.39 -0.33
N LEU A 643 -26.87 8.18 0.68
CA LEU A 643 -25.88 8.91 1.48
C LEU A 643 -25.00 7.97 2.29
N ILE A 644 -25.58 6.90 2.85
CA ILE A 644 -24.82 5.84 3.52
C ILE A 644 -23.84 5.18 2.54
N ASP A 645 -24.29 4.85 1.34
CA ASP A 645 -23.47 4.20 0.31
C ASP A 645 -22.33 5.12 -0.18
N ILE A 646 -22.63 6.40 -0.42
CA ILE A 646 -21.65 7.44 -0.78
C ILE A 646 -20.57 7.57 0.31
N ILE A 647 -20.97 7.64 1.59
CA ILE A 647 -20.03 7.72 2.71
C ILE A 647 -19.22 6.43 2.82
N TYR A 648 -19.87 5.27 2.73
CA TYR A 648 -19.21 3.98 2.79
C TYR A 648 -18.17 3.83 1.68
N LYS A 649 -18.46 4.33 0.46
CA LYS A 649 -17.56 4.27 -0.69
C LYS A 649 -16.50 5.37 -0.69
N GLY A 650 -16.71 6.44 0.07
CA GLY A 650 -15.80 7.58 0.12
C GLY A 650 -15.92 8.53 -1.08
N PHE A 651 -17.11 8.65 -1.68
CA PHE A 651 -17.36 9.54 -2.83
C PHE A 651 -17.66 10.98 -2.37
N LYS A 652 -16.61 11.69 -1.94
CA LYS A 652 -16.71 13.05 -1.36
C LYS A 652 -17.50 14.06 -2.19
N ASP A 653 -17.35 14.06 -3.51
CA ASP A 653 -18.01 15.04 -4.38
C ASP A 653 -19.53 14.80 -4.47
N GLN A 654 -20.01 13.61 -4.09
CA GLN A 654 -21.43 13.25 -4.09
C GLN A 654 -22.10 13.52 -2.73
N SER A 655 -21.34 13.57 -1.63
CA SER A 655 -21.92 13.66 -0.28
C SER A 655 -22.53 15.03 -0.01
N ALA A 656 -21.84 16.11 -0.36
CA ALA A 656 -22.31 17.48 -0.15
C ALA A 656 -23.60 17.80 -0.94
N PRO A 657 -23.71 17.53 -2.26
CA PRO A 657 -24.93 17.77 -3.03
C PRO A 657 -26.14 17.01 -2.49
N LEU A 658 -25.97 15.72 -2.14
CA LEU A 658 -27.07 14.91 -1.62
C LEU A 658 -27.51 15.38 -0.22
N THR A 659 -26.57 15.70 0.65
CA THR A 659 -26.86 16.24 1.99
C THR A 659 -27.63 17.55 1.89
N LYS A 660 -27.24 18.44 0.97
CA LYS A 660 -27.95 19.69 0.71
C LYS A 660 -29.39 19.45 0.27
N LYS A 661 -29.59 18.55 -0.71
CA LYS A 661 -30.92 18.15 -1.18
C LYS A 661 -31.80 17.65 -0.02
N MET A 662 -31.27 16.76 0.82
CA MET A 662 -32.02 16.22 1.96
C MET A 662 -32.45 17.31 2.96
N LEU A 663 -31.59 18.29 3.24
CA LEU A 663 -31.90 19.42 4.12
C LEU A 663 -32.97 20.33 3.51
N GLU A 664 -32.87 20.63 2.20
CA GLU A 664 -33.85 21.45 1.46
C GLU A 664 -35.23 20.76 1.39
N GLU A 665 -35.27 19.43 1.34
CA GLU A 665 -36.49 18.61 1.39
C GLU A 665 -37.07 18.45 2.81
N GLY A 666 -36.44 19.07 3.82
CA GLY A 666 -36.97 19.18 5.19
C GLY A 666 -36.43 18.14 6.18
N ALA A 667 -35.38 17.38 5.84
CA ALA A 667 -34.74 16.49 6.81
C ALA A 667 -34.06 17.30 7.93
N LYS A 668 -34.16 16.82 9.18
CA LYS A 668 -33.46 17.46 10.30
C LYS A 668 -31.96 17.10 10.26
N ALA A 669 -31.08 18.07 10.48
CA ALA A 669 -29.63 17.87 10.56
C ALA A 669 -29.22 16.69 11.46
N VAL A 670 -29.76 16.65 12.69
CA VAL A 670 -29.52 15.56 13.65
C VAL A 670 -29.96 14.20 13.09
N SER A 671 -31.07 14.17 12.35
CA SER A 671 -31.56 12.94 11.72
C SER A 671 -30.61 12.42 10.64
N ILE A 672 -30.01 13.31 9.84
CA ILE A 672 -29.01 12.92 8.82
C ILE A 672 -27.77 12.35 9.52
N ILE A 673 -27.33 12.98 10.61
CA ILE A 673 -26.19 12.51 11.39
C ILE A 673 -26.45 11.11 11.96
N ASP A 674 -27.56 10.94 12.69
CA ASP A 674 -27.83 9.70 13.44
C ASP A 674 -28.32 8.54 12.56
N ARG A 675 -29.02 8.82 11.45
CA ARG A 675 -29.57 7.78 10.56
C ARG A 675 -28.71 7.47 9.34
N CYS A 676 -27.83 8.38 8.92
CA CYS A 676 -26.98 8.18 7.74
C CYS A 676 -25.49 8.14 8.10
N ILE A 677 -24.96 9.22 8.68
CA ILE A 677 -23.51 9.38 8.91
C ILE A 677 -23.00 8.34 9.93
N VAL A 678 -23.62 8.27 11.11
CA VAL A 678 -23.19 7.34 12.17
C VAL A 678 -23.27 5.89 11.72
N PRO A 679 -24.38 5.40 11.10
CA PRO A 679 -24.44 4.03 10.60
C PRO A 679 -23.40 3.72 9.52
N ALA A 680 -23.13 4.66 8.60
CA ALA A 680 -22.13 4.47 7.57
C ALA A 680 -20.71 4.33 8.16
N LEU A 681 -20.35 5.20 9.11
CA LEU A 681 -19.07 5.12 9.82
C LEU A 681 -18.95 3.84 10.66
N ASP A 682 -20.03 3.41 11.29
CA ASP A 682 -20.04 2.15 12.06
C ASP A 682 -19.85 0.92 11.15
N MET A 683 -20.40 0.93 9.92
CA MET A 683 -20.15 -0.11 8.92
C MET A 683 -18.67 -0.13 8.51
N VAL A 684 -18.12 1.04 8.15
CA VAL A 684 -16.70 1.17 7.76
C VAL A 684 -15.78 0.74 8.91
N GLY A 685 -16.09 1.12 10.14
CA GLY A 685 -15.35 0.73 11.34
C GLY A 685 -15.37 -0.79 11.59
N LYS A 686 -16.52 -1.45 11.44
CA LYS A 686 -16.63 -2.92 11.55
C LYS A 686 -15.83 -3.64 10.47
N ASP A 687 -15.85 -3.14 9.25
CA ASP A 687 -15.10 -3.73 8.15
C ASP A 687 -13.60 -3.51 8.31
N PHE A 688 -13.19 -2.39 8.93
CA PHE A 688 -11.80 -2.14 9.34
C PHE A 688 -11.35 -3.14 10.41
N GLU A 689 -12.16 -3.39 11.45
CA GLU A 689 -11.85 -4.38 12.50
C GLU A 689 -11.73 -5.82 11.95
N LYS A 690 -12.50 -6.15 10.92
CA LYS A 690 -12.44 -7.45 10.22
C LYS A 690 -11.30 -7.54 9.19
N GLY A 691 -10.58 -6.44 8.93
CA GLY A 691 -9.56 -6.37 7.88
C GLY A 691 -10.12 -6.45 6.45
N GLN A 692 -11.41 -6.13 6.27
CA GLN A 692 -12.08 -6.02 4.96
C GLN A 692 -11.88 -4.62 4.35
N LYS A 693 -11.83 -3.58 5.20
CA LYS A 693 -11.37 -2.23 4.85
C LYS A 693 -10.06 -1.93 5.56
N PHE A 694 -9.29 -1.00 5.01
CA PHE A 694 -8.04 -0.56 5.58
C PHE A 694 -8.08 0.94 5.87
N LEU A 695 -7.00 1.45 6.47
CA LEU A 695 -6.89 2.85 6.86
C LEU A 695 -7.25 3.85 5.74
N PRO A 696 -6.86 3.64 4.47
CA PRO A 696 -7.24 4.55 3.38
C PRO A 696 -8.75 4.71 3.24
N GLN A 697 -9.49 3.59 3.23
CA GLN A 697 -10.95 3.61 3.09
C GLN A 697 -11.63 4.23 4.30
N LEU A 698 -11.10 4.00 5.51
CA LEU A 698 -11.60 4.60 6.74
C LEU A 698 -11.49 6.12 6.69
N LEU A 699 -10.31 6.63 6.33
CA LEU A 699 -10.04 8.07 6.23
C LEU A 699 -10.82 8.72 5.09
N LEU A 700 -10.95 8.06 3.93
CA LEU A 700 -11.75 8.57 2.81
C LEU A 700 -13.24 8.68 3.18
N SER A 701 -13.76 7.71 3.94
CA SER A 701 -15.15 7.77 4.44
C SER A 701 -15.33 8.92 5.43
N ALA A 702 -14.36 9.11 6.32
CA ALA A 702 -14.28 10.24 7.25
C ALA A 702 -14.19 11.61 6.55
N ASP A 703 -13.36 11.75 5.51
CA ASP A 703 -13.27 12.96 4.69
C ASP A 703 -14.61 13.23 3.99
N THR A 704 -15.21 12.21 3.38
CA THR A 704 -16.54 12.29 2.74
C THR A 704 -17.63 12.78 3.70
N VAL A 705 -17.55 12.36 4.96
CA VAL A 705 -18.43 12.82 6.05
C VAL A 705 -18.18 14.29 6.39
N SER A 706 -16.94 14.75 6.37
CA SER A 706 -16.60 16.16 6.63
C SER A 706 -17.28 17.11 5.63
N TYR A 707 -17.31 16.77 4.33
CA TYR A 707 -18.07 17.55 3.32
C TYR A 707 -19.57 17.59 3.61
N ALA A 708 -20.17 16.47 4.04
CA ALA A 708 -21.58 16.44 4.45
C ALA A 708 -21.82 17.32 5.70
N PHE A 709 -20.91 17.27 6.68
CA PHE A 709 -20.98 18.10 7.88
C PHE A 709 -20.82 19.59 7.58
N GLU A 710 -19.95 19.99 6.66
CA GLU A 710 -19.81 21.41 6.26
C GLU A 710 -21.12 21.97 5.70
N VAL A 711 -21.84 21.18 4.90
CA VAL A 711 -23.18 21.54 4.41
C VAL A 711 -24.17 21.68 5.57
N ILE A 712 -24.18 20.72 6.50
CA ILE A 712 -25.03 20.78 7.71
C ILE A 712 -24.71 22.02 8.55
N LYS A 713 -23.44 22.31 8.81
CA LYS A 713 -22.98 23.48 9.57
C LYS A 713 -23.41 24.79 8.92
N THR A 714 -23.27 24.89 7.59
CA THR A 714 -23.68 26.06 6.83
C THR A 714 -25.19 26.26 6.94
N PHE A 715 -25.98 25.19 6.77
CA PHE A 715 -27.44 25.23 6.89
C PHE A 715 -27.92 25.61 8.30
N LEU A 716 -27.29 25.07 9.36
CA LEU A 716 -27.63 25.42 10.75
C LEU A 716 -27.34 26.89 11.06
N LYS A 717 -26.20 27.43 10.57
CA LYS A 717 -25.86 28.85 10.68
C LYS A 717 -26.88 29.75 9.97
N GLU A 718 -27.31 29.36 8.77
CA GLU A 718 -28.31 30.11 7.99
C GLU A 718 -29.71 30.06 8.62
N THR A 719 -30.05 28.98 9.31
CA THR A 719 -31.36 28.78 9.98
C THR A 719 -31.38 29.26 11.43
N GLY A 720 -30.26 29.73 11.98
CA GLY A 720 -30.16 30.28 13.34
C GLY A 720 -30.29 29.21 14.45
N MET A 721 -30.08 27.93 14.11
CA MET A 721 -30.12 26.82 15.08
C MET A 721 -28.69 26.59 15.64
N ALA A 722 -28.56 26.54 16.97
CA ALA A 722 -27.26 26.30 17.61
C ALA A 722 -26.79 24.85 17.42
N GLU A 723 -25.49 24.68 17.24
CA GLU A 723 -24.81 23.39 17.14
C GLU A 723 -24.69 22.78 18.55
N GLU A 724 -25.34 21.65 18.83
CA GLU A 724 -25.09 20.88 20.07
C GLU A 724 -23.90 19.94 19.86
N SER A 725 -22.71 20.34 20.31
CA SER A 725 -21.53 19.45 20.37
C SER A 725 -21.76 18.33 21.38
N LYS A 726 -21.32 17.10 21.05
CA LYS A 726 -21.37 15.95 21.98
C LYS A 726 -20.35 16.05 23.11
N GLY A 727 -19.45 17.04 23.06
CA GLY A 727 -18.43 17.30 24.07
C GLY A 727 -17.06 17.63 23.46
N THR A 728 -16.21 18.28 24.25
CA THR A 728 -14.86 18.70 23.83
C THR A 728 -13.79 17.79 24.42
N ILE A 729 -12.86 17.33 23.57
CA ILE A 729 -11.80 16.36 23.89
C ILE A 729 -10.45 16.97 23.56
N VAL A 730 -9.46 16.85 24.46
CA VAL A 730 -8.07 17.23 24.16
C VAL A 730 -7.29 16.00 23.70
N ILE A 731 -6.49 16.13 22.64
CA ILE A 731 -5.56 15.08 22.19
C ILE A 731 -4.13 15.63 22.02
N ALA A 732 -3.12 14.81 22.33
CA ALA A 732 -1.71 15.19 22.18
C ALA A 732 -0.80 13.96 22.00
N THR A 733 0.32 14.12 21.28
CA THR A 733 1.45 13.18 21.44
C THR A 733 2.33 13.67 22.58
N VAL A 734 2.80 12.73 23.39
CA VAL A 734 3.59 13.07 24.59
C VAL A 734 4.94 13.68 24.21
N PHE A 735 5.54 14.42 25.15
CA PHE A 735 6.87 14.99 24.99
C PHE A 735 7.90 13.94 24.53
N GLY A 736 8.78 14.34 23.62
CA GLY A 736 9.76 13.49 22.94
C GLY A 736 9.20 12.65 21.78
N ASP A 737 7.87 12.58 21.59
CA ASP A 737 7.28 11.83 20.48
C ASP A 737 6.83 12.74 19.34
N ILE A 738 7.53 12.65 18.22
CA ILE A 738 7.25 13.44 17.01
C ILE A 738 6.30 12.74 16.03
N HIS A 739 5.74 11.57 16.39
CA HIS A 739 4.88 10.79 15.52
C HIS A 739 3.41 11.07 15.83
N ASP A 740 2.69 11.67 14.89
CA ASP A 740 1.31 12.15 15.08
C ASP A 740 0.26 11.48 14.20
N ILE A 741 0.65 10.51 13.35
CA ILE A 741 -0.29 9.79 12.48
C ILE A 741 -1.44 9.18 13.28
N GLY A 742 -1.14 8.40 14.32
CA GLY A 742 -2.16 7.75 15.15
C GLY A 742 -3.11 8.76 15.82
N LYS A 743 -2.55 9.85 16.37
CA LYS A 743 -3.32 10.96 16.97
C LYS A 743 -4.23 11.62 15.94
N ASN A 744 -3.72 11.93 14.75
CA ASN A 744 -4.49 12.59 13.69
C ASN A 744 -5.63 11.72 13.17
N ILE A 745 -5.43 10.39 13.11
CA ILE A 745 -6.51 9.45 12.81
C ILE A 745 -7.57 9.50 13.91
N VAL A 746 -7.18 9.46 15.20
CA VAL A 746 -8.12 9.58 16.32
C VAL A 746 -8.87 10.92 16.28
N ARG A 747 -8.18 12.02 15.99
CA ARG A 747 -8.78 13.36 15.82
C ARG A 747 -9.90 13.32 14.78
N ALA A 748 -9.55 12.92 13.56
CA ALA A 748 -10.47 12.87 12.44
C ALA A 748 -11.67 11.99 12.76
N MET A 749 -11.45 10.83 13.40
CA MET A 749 -12.55 9.95 13.80
C MET A 749 -13.45 10.60 14.86
N LEU A 750 -12.91 11.20 15.91
CA LEU A 750 -13.72 11.87 16.94
C LEU A 750 -14.55 13.03 16.37
N GLU A 751 -13.94 13.88 15.53
CA GLU A 751 -14.64 14.98 14.85
C GLU A 751 -15.80 14.46 14.00
N ASN A 752 -15.60 13.38 13.25
CA ASN A 752 -16.62 12.77 12.41
C ASN A 752 -17.78 12.11 13.18
N TYR A 753 -17.59 11.79 14.46
CA TYR A 753 -18.65 11.30 15.33
C TYR A 753 -19.38 12.41 16.11
N GLY A 754 -19.04 13.68 15.85
CA GLY A 754 -19.70 14.88 16.39
C GLY A 754 -19.08 15.42 17.68
N PHE A 755 -17.83 15.06 18.00
CA PHE A 755 -17.09 15.64 19.11
C PHE A 755 -16.25 16.83 18.65
N GLU A 756 -16.06 17.82 19.52
CA GLU A 756 -15.09 18.88 19.30
C GLU A 756 -13.71 18.42 19.80
N VAL A 757 -12.66 18.64 19.01
CA VAL A 757 -11.31 18.16 19.38
C VAL A 757 -10.31 19.31 19.40
N ILE A 758 -9.69 19.52 20.56
CA ILE A 758 -8.54 20.41 20.73
C ILE A 758 -7.27 19.57 20.55
N ASP A 759 -6.65 19.71 19.39
CA ASP A 759 -5.41 19.01 19.06
C ASP A 759 -4.19 19.87 19.41
N LEU A 760 -3.45 19.46 20.45
CA LEU A 760 -2.23 20.15 20.90
C LEU A 760 -1.00 19.81 20.04
N GLY A 761 -1.16 18.93 19.05
CA GLY A 761 -0.09 18.54 18.15
C GLY A 761 0.85 17.50 18.75
N LYS A 762 2.13 17.63 18.41
CA LYS A 762 3.16 16.66 18.75
C LYS A 762 4.31 17.22 19.56
N ASN A 763 5.04 16.33 20.24
CA ASN A 763 6.11 16.68 21.16
C ASN A 763 5.61 17.66 22.24
N VAL A 764 4.45 17.37 22.83
CA VAL A 764 3.74 18.33 23.69
C VAL A 764 4.24 18.22 25.13
N PRO A 765 4.75 19.31 25.75
CA PRO A 765 5.12 19.31 27.16
C PRO A 765 3.90 19.07 28.07
N PRO A 766 4.04 18.33 29.20
CA PRO A 766 2.95 18.09 30.14
C PRO A 766 2.22 19.36 30.60
N GLU A 767 2.96 20.45 30.78
CA GLU A 767 2.45 21.74 31.26
C GLU A 767 1.39 22.32 30.30
N THR A 768 1.60 22.16 28.99
CA THR A 768 0.67 22.64 27.95
C THR A 768 -0.65 21.87 28.00
N ILE A 769 -0.57 20.55 28.21
CA ILE A 769 -1.75 19.68 28.33
C ILE A 769 -2.55 20.07 29.57
N ILE A 770 -1.87 20.26 30.71
CA ILE A 770 -2.49 20.65 31.97
C ILE A 770 -3.21 21.99 31.83
N GLN A 771 -2.53 23.00 31.27
CA GLN A 771 -3.11 24.33 31.07
C GLN A 771 -4.38 24.27 30.24
N THR A 772 -4.33 23.58 29.09
CA THR A 772 -5.48 23.46 28.18
C THR A 772 -6.66 22.75 28.84
N VAL A 773 -6.42 21.67 29.58
CA VAL A 773 -7.48 20.91 30.27
C VAL A 773 -8.19 21.76 31.33
N ILE A 774 -7.44 22.60 32.05
CA ILE A 774 -7.98 23.48 33.08
C ILE A 774 -8.78 24.63 32.45
N GLU A 775 -8.22 25.28 31.41
CA GLU A 775 -8.81 26.43 30.73
C GLU A 775 -10.13 26.09 30.04
N HIS A 776 -10.23 24.91 29.41
CA HIS A 776 -11.40 24.50 28.62
C HIS A 776 -12.36 23.53 29.35
N ASP A 777 -12.14 23.25 30.64
CA ASP A 777 -12.96 22.33 31.46
C ASP A 777 -13.20 20.95 30.82
N ILE A 778 -12.11 20.34 30.35
CA ILE A 778 -12.13 19.12 29.54
C ILE A 778 -12.47 17.89 30.38
N LYS A 779 -13.35 17.02 29.87
CA LYS A 779 -13.74 15.75 30.53
C LYS A 779 -12.94 14.53 30.08
N LEU A 780 -12.37 14.56 28.89
CA LEU A 780 -11.60 13.45 28.31
C LEU A 780 -10.32 13.96 27.63
N VAL A 781 -9.19 13.35 27.97
CA VAL A 781 -7.87 13.60 27.36
C VAL A 781 -7.36 12.33 26.70
N GLY A 782 -6.92 12.43 25.45
CA GLY A 782 -6.24 11.37 24.71
C GLY A 782 -4.74 11.62 24.59
N LEU A 783 -3.92 10.68 25.06
CA LEU A 783 -2.45 10.75 24.93
C LEU A 783 -1.93 9.65 23.99
N SER A 784 -1.02 10.00 23.10
CA SER A 784 -0.42 9.07 22.14
C SER A 784 1.10 8.97 22.23
N ALA A 785 1.64 7.76 22.04
CA ALA A 785 3.08 7.50 21.89
C ALA A 785 3.33 6.36 20.87
N LEU A 786 4.24 6.58 19.92
CA LEU A 786 4.69 5.58 18.94
C LEU A 786 6.03 4.95 19.35
N MET A 787 6.95 5.70 19.95
CA MET A 787 8.28 5.20 20.26
C MET A 787 8.31 4.53 21.63
N THR A 788 8.99 3.38 21.75
CA THR A 788 9.24 2.75 23.06
C THR A 788 9.97 3.66 24.03
N THR A 789 10.67 4.65 23.49
CA THR A 789 11.47 5.63 24.23
C THR A 789 10.65 6.75 24.87
N THR A 790 9.43 7.02 24.38
CA THR A 790 8.57 8.14 24.80
C THR A 790 7.46 7.69 25.76
N VAL A 791 7.29 6.38 25.92
CA VAL A 791 6.30 5.76 26.82
C VAL A 791 6.42 6.24 28.26
N THR A 792 7.65 6.48 28.76
CA THR A 792 7.88 7.02 30.12
C THR A 792 7.41 8.47 30.28
N ASN A 793 7.44 9.28 29.22
CA ASN A 793 6.90 10.64 29.25
C ASN A 793 5.38 10.65 29.36
N MET A 794 4.71 9.59 28.90
CA MET A 794 3.27 9.42 29.09
C MET A 794 2.92 9.27 30.58
N GLU A 795 3.63 8.40 31.30
CA GLU A 795 3.47 8.23 32.74
C GLU A 795 3.70 9.56 33.49
N LYS A 796 4.78 10.26 33.17
CA LYS A 796 5.08 11.59 33.73
C LYS A 796 3.94 12.58 33.48
N THR A 797 3.39 12.60 32.28
CA THR A 797 2.27 13.49 31.90
C THR A 797 1.02 13.20 32.72
N ILE A 798 0.65 11.92 32.85
CA ILE A 798 -0.53 11.49 33.63
C ILE A 798 -0.38 11.88 35.10
N LEU A 799 0.79 11.62 35.70
CA LEU A 799 1.06 11.95 37.10
C LEU A 799 0.95 13.46 37.37
N LEU A 800 1.54 14.29 36.50
CA LEU A 800 1.47 15.75 36.62
C LEU A 800 0.04 16.26 36.43
N LEU A 801 -0.70 15.74 35.44
CA LEU A 801 -2.09 16.12 35.18
C LEU A 801 -3.01 15.77 36.36
N ARG A 802 -2.88 14.57 36.92
CA ARG A 802 -3.65 14.16 38.11
C ARG A 802 -3.34 15.03 39.31
N SER A 803 -2.08 15.35 39.54
CA SER A 803 -1.64 16.18 40.67
C SER A 803 -2.21 17.60 40.56
N ALA A 804 -2.08 18.23 39.39
CA ALA A 804 -2.60 19.57 39.13
C ALA A 804 -4.13 19.66 39.27
N LEU A 805 -4.87 18.68 38.73
CA LEU A 805 -6.33 18.68 38.81
C LEU A 805 -6.85 18.43 40.24
N LYS A 806 -6.11 17.64 41.04
CA LYS A 806 -6.45 17.38 42.45
C LYS A 806 -6.36 18.66 43.29
N GLU A 807 -5.39 19.53 43.03
CA GLU A 807 -5.23 20.81 43.75
C GLU A 807 -6.43 21.75 43.56
N ILE A 808 -7.10 21.67 42.40
CA ILE A 808 -8.27 22.51 42.06
C ILE A 808 -9.60 21.77 42.16
N GLY A 809 -9.63 20.55 42.70
CA GLY A 809 -10.84 19.75 42.90
C GLY A 809 -11.54 19.30 41.62
N LYS A 810 -10.84 19.25 40.48
CA LYS A 810 -11.36 18.75 39.20
C LYS A 810 -10.89 17.32 38.93
N SER A 811 -11.59 16.61 38.05
CA SER A 811 -11.17 15.30 37.56
C SER A 811 -11.43 15.20 36.05
N VAL A 812 -10.56 14.44 35.37
CA VAL A 812 -10.63 14.20 33.94
C VAL A 812 -10.46 12.71 33.67
N LYS A 813 -11.09 12.19 32.63
CA LYS A 813 -10.82 10.84 32.14
C LYS A 813 -9.65 10.87 31.17
N ILE A 814 -8.75 9.91 31.30
CA ILE A 814 -7.53 9.81 30.48
C ILE A 814 -7.59 8.51 29.68
N MET A 815 -7.62 8.63 28.35
CA MET A 815 -7.40 7.52 27.44
C MET A 815 -5.98 7.58 26.85
N VAL A 816 -5.34 6.42 26.73
CA VAL A 816 -4.00 6.31 26.14
C VAL A 816 -3.99 5.30 24.99
N GLY A 817 -3.14 5.53 23.99
CA GLY A 817 -2.98 4.62 22.85
C GLY A 817 -1.68 4.84 22.08
N GLY A 818 -1.36 3.92 21.18
CA GLY A 818 -0.15 3.99 20.35
C GLY A 818 0.52 2.64 20.14
N ALA A 819 1.39 2.52 19.13
CA ALA A 819 1.88 1.24 18.61
C ALA A 819 2.65 0.40 19.64
N VAL A 820 3.24 1.06 20.64
CA VAL A 820 4.07 0.44 21.68
C VAL A 820 3.34 0.26 23.02
N LEU A 821 2.07 0.68 23.11
CA LEU A 821 1.25 0.60 24.32
C LEU A 821 0.49 -0.73 24.41
N THR A 822 0.23 -1.15 25.66
CA THR A 822 -0.61 -2.32 25.98
C THR A 822 -1.62 -1.96 27.07
N ALA A 823 -2.70 -2.73 27.18
CA ALA A 823 -3.75 -2.52 28.19
C ALA A 823 -3.20 -2.60 29.63
N ASP A 824 -2.31 -3.56 29.88
CA ASP A 824 -1.65 -3.73 31.18
C ASP A 824 -0.82 -2.50 31.54
N TYR A 825 -0.06 -1.97 30.57
CA TYR A 825 0.77 -0.80 30.80
C TYR A 825 -0.05 0.47 31.00
N ALA A 826 -1.12 0.67 30.22
CA ALA A 826 -2.05 1.78 30.40
C ALA A 826 -2.61 1.84 31.84
N THR A 827 -2.95 0.67 32.39
CA THR A 827 -3.41 0.53 33.78
C THR A 827 -2.30 0.89 34.77
N GLN A 828 -1.08 0.40 34.52
CA GLN A 828 0.08 0.66 35.38
C GLN A 828 0.41 2.15 35.52
N ILE A 829 0.30 2.93 34.44
CA ILE A 829 0.58 4.37 34.43
C ILE A 829 -0.59 5.24 34.90
N GLY A 830 -1.72 4.63 35.31
CA GLY A 830 -2.87 5.35 35.85
C GLY A 830 -3.80 5.99 34.80
N ALA A 831 -3.81 5.48 33.57
CA ALA A 831 -4.85 5.82 32.59
C ALA A 831 -6.20 5.19 32.97
N ASP A 832 -7.32 5.86 32.65
CA ASP A 832 -8.65 5.28 32.83
C ASP A 832 -8.99 4.27 31.73
N TYR A 833 -8.50 4.53 30.50
CA TYR A 833 -8.82 3.73 29.32
C TYR A 833 -7.59 3.46 28.47
N TYR A 834 -7.54 2.25 27.89
CA TYR A 834 -6.63 1.89 26.82
C TYR A 834 -7.40 1.82 25.49
N SER A 835 -6.91 2.54 24.49
CA SER A 835 -7.44 2.51 23.12
C SER A 835 -6.48 1.78 22.20
N LYS A 836 -6.89 0.60 21.72
CA LYS A 836 -6.12 -0.22 20.78
C LYS A 836 -6.09 0.37 19.37
N ASP A 837 -7.13 1.10 18.99
CA ASP A 837 -7.31 1.74 17.68
C ASP A 837 -8.21 2.98 17.79
N ALA A 838 -8.44 3.67 16.67
CA ALA A 838 -9.22 4.90 16.63
C ALA A 838 -10.72 4.68 16.87
N MET A 839 -11.28 3.54 16.47
CA MET A 839 -12.69 3.23 16.71
C MET A 839 -12.97 3.01 18.20
N GLN A 840 -12.04 2.37 18.91
CA GLN A 840 -12.14 2.23 20.36
C GLN A 840 -12.08 3.61 21.06
N SER A 841 -11.32 4.58 20.53
CA SER A 841 -11.29 5.95 21.08
C SER A 841 -12.67 6.61 20.97
N VAL A 842 -13.36 6.42 19.84
CA VAL A 842 -14.74 6.89 19.66
C VAL A 842 -15.70 6.20 20.63
N ALA A 843 -15.56 4.88 20.85
CA ALA A 843 -16.39 4.14 21.80
C ALA A 843 -16.21 4.66 23.23
N ILE A 844 -14.96 4.90 23.65
CA ILE A 844 -14.62 5.50 24.95
C ILE A 844 -15.23 6.91 25.07
N ALA A 845 -15.11 7.75 24.04
CA ALA A 845 -15.70 9.08 24.06
C ALA A 845 -17.23 9.02 24.23
N LYS A 846 -17.92 8.14 23.50
CA LYS A 846 -19.37 7.92 23.67
C LYS A 846 -19.72 7.50 25.10
N GLU A 847 -18.94 6.61 25.72
CA GLU A 847 -19.14 6.19 27.11
C GLU A 847 -19.00 7.36 28.10
N VAL A 848 -17.96 8.19 27.93
CA VAL A 848 -17.67 9.30 28.86
C VAL A 848 -18.69 10.43 28.76
N PHE A 849 -19.24 10.72 27.57
CA PHE A 849 -20.14 11.84 27.34
C PHE A 849 -21.64 11.47 27.35
N ASN A 850 -22.01 10.21 27.09
CA ASN A 850 -23.40 9.74 27.16
C ASN A 850 -23.74 9.00 28.46
N GLY A 851 -22.80 8.92 29.41
CA GLY A 851 -22.95 8.29 30.72
C GLY A 851 -23.71 9.12 31.75
#